data_AF-A0A2T6LVR2-F1
#
_entry.id   AF-A0A2T6LVR2-F1
#
_cell.length_a   1.000
_cell.length_b   1.000
_cell.length_c   1.000
_cell.angle_alpha   90.00
_cell.angle_beta   90.00
_cell.angle_gamma   90.00
#
_symmetry.space_group_name_H-M   'P 1'
#
loop_
_entity.id
_entity.type
_entity.pdbx_description
1 polymer ?
#
loop_
_entity_poly.entity_id
_entity_poly.type
_entity_poly.pdbx_seq_one_letter_code
_entity_poly.pdbx_strand_id
1 'polypeptide(L)'
;MSRALLPLVLALAAAPPAAQAADESLVIVSNGETVGSLKIHTQGNRVAVDYRVDDNGRGPKHHEDLVLDPSGVPTSWTIHGTSLMGGTVDESYAYAGQEARWKSQADAGSQAFARPPLYIANDDSPYALALYARAAMGRPDHCLAVLPSGRVCAQAVRTFALGSGKAALPVTAWRITGVQLNPGYVLLDQAGQLAGVFGPGADGTTIRAGHEAQVPMLGKLGTELETARALALQQQLAHRFATPLRIRNVHVFDPASGTRSALSAVVVMRDTITQVLPEDPAAPDPADETVIDGQGGTVYPGLHDMHSHATLPAGLLYLAAGVTATRDMGNDNAFLQDLITRVDAGQVAWPRIVPNGFIEGRSPYSARFGFIPASVDEALKDVRWYAARGYAEIKIYNSMNPDWVAPIAAEAHRLGLKVTGHVPAFDTPDRVIADGYDSIAHVNQLMLGWILQPGEDSRTPLRLTAMARAGSLDLSAPAVQHTVGLMQQHHVALDTTASILEQLMLSRAGHVPPGQEDFLGHMPIGFQRYRKRSFVSVPDAATDAAYHSGFAKVLETIGMLHRAGIVLLPGTDEATGFAVQRELELYVQAGLTPAEALRTGTLDAERFFGREGQLGTIARGKLADLVLVPGNPVEDIAAIRRPRLVLRGGVAYFPSEIYTALGIAPFTTPPQLHPAKEALASQDAGLTARSAFGYEIADHAD
;
A
#
# COMPACT_ATOMS: atom_id res chain seq x y z
N MET A 1 47.83 -0.21 -83.46
CA MET A 1 48.48 -0.79 -82.25
C MET A 1 47.99 -0.02 -81.03
N SER A 2 47.81 -0.74 -79.93
CA SER A 2 47.57 -0.26 -78.55
C SER A 2 46.14 0.12 -78.14
N ARG A 3 45.44 -0.91 -77.62
CA ARG A 3 44.37 -0.83 -76.63
C ARG A 3 44.93 -0.31 -75.30
N ALA A 4 44.29 0.66 -74.66
CA ALA A 4 44.61 1.09 -73.30
C ALA A 4 43.58 0.51 -72.32
N LEU A 5 44.08 -0.18 -71.29
CA LEU A 5 43.33 -0.79 -70.20
C LEU A 5 42.92 0.27 -69.15
N LEU A 6 41.66 0.17 -68.69
CA LEU A 6 41.12 0.88 -67.53
C LEU A 6 41.37 0.05 -66.25
N PRO A 7 41.86 0.61 -65.13
CA PRO A 7 41.94 -0.14 -63.88
C PRO A 7 40.60 -0.08 -63.14
N LEU A 8 40.10 -1.26 -62.79
CA LEU A 8 38.93 -1.49 -61.93
C LEU A 8 39.36 -1.28 -60.46
N VAL A 9 38.88 -0.23 -59.80
CA VAL A 9 39.06 -0.02 -58.36
C VAL A 9 37.95 -0.77 -57.62
N LEU A 10 38.31 -1.86 -56.94
CA LEU A 10 37.43 -2.57 -56.01
C LEU A 10 37.19 -1.68 -54.77
N ALA A 11 35.94 -1.26 -54.56
CA ALA A 11 35.51 -0.71 -53.28
C ALA A 11 35.34 -1.86 -52.28
N LEU A 12 36.25 -1.97 -51.30
CA LEU A 12 36.00 -2.79 -50.12
C LEU A 12 34.91 -2.12 -49.29
N ALA A 13 33.73 -2.72 -49.24
CA ALA A 13 32.72 -2.41 -48.25
C ALA A 13 33.26 -2.80 -46.87
N ALA A 14 33.57 -1.80 -46.05
CA ALA A 14 33.88 -2.02 -44.64
C ALA A 14 32.62 -2.52 -43.95
N ALA A 15 32.67 -3.75 -43.43
CA ALA A 15 31.63 -4.25 -42.54
C ALA A 15 31.52 -3.33 -41.32
N PRO A 16 30.31 -3.04 -40.80
CA PRO A 16 30.18 -2.29 -39.56
C PRO A 16 30.90 -3.04 -38.43
N PRO A 17 31.53 -2.32 -37.47
CA PRO A 17 32.20 -2.97 -36.36
C PRO A 17 31.20 -3.84 -35.61
N ALA A 18 31.56 -5.11 -35.37
CA ALA A 18 30.79 -6.00 -34.52
C ALA A 18 30.63 -5.30 -33.15
N ALA A 19 29.39 -5.08 -32.73
CA ALA A 19 29.09 -4.52 -31.41
C ALA A 19 29.77 -5.39 -30.35
N GLN A 20 30.70 -4.80 -29.61
CA GLN A 20 31.48 -5.48 -28.58
C GLN A 20 30.54 -5.95 -27.48
N ALA A 21 30.71 -7.19 -27.00
CA ALA A 21 29.93 -7.70 -25.88
C ALA A 21 30.24 -6.85 -24.64
N ALA A 22 29.19 -6.44 -23.91
CA ALA A 22 29.30 -5.65 -22.69
C ALA A 22 28.76 -6.45 -21.52
N ASP A 23 29.62 -6.68 -20.52
CA ASP A 23 29.29 -7.36 -19.28
C ASP A 23 29.11 -6.32 -18.17
N GLU A 24 27.89 -6.20 -17.65
CA GLU A 24 27.60 -5.36 -16.50
C GLU A 24 27.28 -6.24 -15.29
N SER A 25 27.83 -5.88 -14.13
CA SER A 25 27.58 -6.58 -12.87
C SER A 25 27.08 -5.60 -11.84
N LEU A 26 25.91 -5.90 -11.27
CA LEU A 26 25.29 -5.17 -10.19
C LEU A 26 25.06 -6.12 -9.00
N VAL A 27 24.99 -5.54 -7.80
CA VAL A 27 24.70 -6.25 -6.56
C VAL A 27 23.42 -5.70 -5.94
N ILE A 28 22.74 -6.54 -5.17
CA ILE A 28 21.56 -6.17 -4.39
C ILE A 28 21.96 -6.13 -2.93
N VAL A 29 21.78 -4.96 -2.32
CA VAL A 29 22.13 -4.70 -0.92
C VAL A 29 20.87 -4.51 -0.09
N SER A 30 20.72 -5.30 0.96
CA SER A 30 19.62 -5.27 1.94
C SER A 30 20.23 -5.30 3.34
N ASN A 31 19.74 -4.47 4.26
CA ASN A 31 20.23 -4.41 5.64
C ASN A 31 21.76 -4.22 5.78
N GLY A 32 22.40 -3.56 4.81
CA GLY A 32 23.85 -3.35 4.77
C GLY A 32 24.67 -4.54 4.27
N GLU A 33 24.01 -5.65 3.90
CA GLU A 33 24.63 -6.86 3.39
C GLU A 33 24.32 -7.06 1.90
N THR A 34 25.25 -7.65 1.16
CA THR A 34 24.98 -8.07 -0.22
C THR A 34 24.22 -9.38 -0.20
N VAL A 35 22.97 -9.34 -0.62
CA VAL A 35 22.04 -10.49 -0.62
C VAL A 35 21.77 -11.02 -2.03
N GLY A 36 22.28 -10.36 -3.07
CA GLY A 36 22.01 -10.78 -4.43
C GLY A 36 22.93 -10.18 -5.49
N SER A 37 22.74 -10.64 -6.72
CA SER A 37 23.46 -10.21 -7.90
C SER A 37 22.52 -10.08 -9.10
N LEU A 38 22.84 -9.12 -9.97
CA LEU A 38 22.23 -8.94 -11.28
C LEU A 38 23.36 -8.82 -12.30
N LYS A 39 23.49 -9.82 -13.18
CA LYS A 39 24.50 -9.83 -14.25
C LYS A 39 23.81 -9.64 -15.58
N ILE A 40 24.30 -8.72 -16.39
CA ILE A 40 23.72 -8.36 -17.68
C ILE A 40 24.78 -8.58 -18.74
N HIS A 41 24.49 -9.43 -19.72
CA HIS A 41 25.35 -9.71 -20.86
C HIS A 41 24.68 -9.19 -22.14
N THR A 42 25.25 -8.16 -22.76
CA THR A 42 24.69 -7.57 -23.98
C THR A 42 25.56 -7.91 -25.18
N GLN A 43 24.96 -8.49 -26.22
CA GLN A 43 25.60 -8.78 -27.50
C GLN A 43 24.73 -8.30 -28.66
N GLY A 44 25.09 -7.16 -29.25
CA GLY A 44 24.27 -6.52 -30.29
C GLY A 44 22.90 -6.12 -29.75
N ASN A 45 21.83 -6.71 -30.27
CA ASN A 45 20.46 -6.48 -29.80
C ASN A 45 19.94 -7.57 -28.85
N ARG A 46 20.79 -8.53 -28.46
CA ARG A 46 20.46 -9.57 -27.49
C ARG A 46 20.97 -9.18 -26.12
N VAL A 47 20.15 -9.40 -25.10
CA VAL A 47 20.49 -9.19 -23.70
C VAL A 47 20.14 -10.44 -22.93
N ALA A 48 21.09 -10.99 -22.17
CA ALA A 48 20.84 -12.04 -21.20
C ALA A 48 21.03 -11.48 -19.78
N VAL A 49 20.14 -11.82 -18.86
CA VAL A 49 20.16 -11.34 -17.48
C VAL A 49 20.10 -12.51 -16.51
N ASP A 50 21.07 -12.62 -15.61
CA ASP A 50 21.01 -13.52 -14.47
C ASP A 50 20.67 -12.73 -13.20
N TYR A 51 19.47 -12.96 -12.65
CA TYR A 51 19.01 -12.31 -11.43
C TYR A 51 18.87 -13.33 -10.29
N ARG A 52 19.56 -13.05 -9.18
CA ARG A 52 19.56 -13.91 -8.00
C ARG A 52 19.55 -13.09 -6.73
N VAL A 53 18.60 -13.37 -5.85
CA VAL A 53 18.54 -12.88 -4.47
C VAL A 53 18.41 -14.06 -3.51
N ASP A 54 19.11 -13.96 -2.40
CA ASP A 54 19.02 -14.84 -1.24
C ASP A 54 19.15 -13.98 0.04
N ASP A 55 18.02 -13.45 0.49
CA ASP A 55 17.88 -12.75 1.77
C ASP A 55 17.16 -13.70 2.73
N ASN A 56 17.90 -14.28 3.67
CA ASN A 56 17.40 -15.24 4.65
C ASN A 56 16.65 -16.44 4.01
N GLY A 57 17.19 -17.00 2.91
CA GLY A 57 16.61 -18.15 2.22
C GLY A 57 15.48 -17.82 1.25
N ARG A 58 15.15 -16.54 1.05
CA ARG A 58 14.10 -16.05 0.15
C ARG A 58 14.68 -15.15 -0.93
N GLY A 59 14.02 -15.06 -2.08
CA GLY A 59 14.48 -14.21 -3.18
C GLY A 59 14.27 -14.84 -4.55
N PRO A 60 13.99 -14.02 -5.58
CA PRO A 60 13.90 -14.48 -6.97
C PRO A 60 15.24 -15.05 -7.46
N LYS A 61 15.15 -16.09 -8.29
CA LYS A 61 16.30 -16.75 -8.91
C LYS A 61 15.90 -17.13 -10.33
N HIS A 62 16.15 -16.27 -11.30
CA HIS A 62 15.74 -16.51 -12.68
C HIS A 62 16.71 -15.93 -13.70
N HIS A 63 16.60 -16.48 -14.91
CA HIS A 63 17.33 -16.06 -16.10
C HIS A 63 16.36 -15.41 -17.07
N GLU A 64 16.79 -14.31 -17.70
CA GLU A 64 16.04 -13.63 -18.75
C GLU A 64 16.82 -13.59 -20.06
N ASP A 65 16.13 -13.85 -21.17
CA ASP A 65 16.66 -13.65 -22.52
C ASP A 65 15.79 -12.65 -23.27
N LEU A 66 16.40 -11.59 -23.79
CA LEU A 66 15.71 -10.52 -24.51
C LEU A 66 16.30 -10.32 -25.92
N VAL A 67 15.43 -9.97 -26.86
CA VAL A 67 15.81 -9.41 -28.16
C VAL A 67 15.16 -8.05 -28.30
N LEU A 68 15.98 -7.01 -28.46
CA LEU A 68 15.53 -5.63 -28.58
C LEU A 68 15.42 -5.19 -30.05
N ASP A 69 14.48 -4.29 -30.33
CA ASP A 69 14.42 -3.56 -31.60
C ASP A 69 15.43 -2.37 -31.59
N PRO A 70 15.61 -1.67 -32.73
CA PRO A 70 16.52 -0.52 -32.80
C PRO A 70 16.16 0.65 -31.88
N SER A 71 14.93 0.71 -31.35
CA SER A 71 14.49 1.70 -30.36
C SER A 71 14.70 1.24 -28.92
N GLY A 72 15.23 0.03 -28.70
CA GLY A 72 15.48 -0.56 -27.39
C GLY A 72 14.25 -1.21 -26.75
N VAL A 73 13.16 -1.40 -27.50
CA VAL A 73 11.94 -2.08 -27.03
C VAL A 73 12.07 -3.58 -27.27
N PRO A 74 11.76 -4.46 -26.29
CA PRO A 74 11.79 -5.90 -26.50
C PRO A 74 10.82 -6.34 -27.62
N THR A 75 11.31 -7.15 -28.55
CA THR A 75 10.50 -7.95 -29.49
C THR A 75 10.36 -9.41 -29.04
N SER A 76 11.22 -9.85 -28.13
CA SER A 76 11.11 -11.14 -27.46
C SER A 76 11.69 -11.01 -26.06
N TRP A 77 11.05 -11.65 -25.08
CA TRP A 77 11.52 -11.74 -23.70
C TRP A 77 11.06 -13.07 -23.12
N THR A 78 11.98 -13.88 -22.61
CA THR A 78 11.66 -15.09 -21.82
C THR A 78 12.27 -14.98 -20.44
N ILE A 79 11.55 -15.45 -19.42
CA ILE A 79 12.02 -15.48 -18.04
C ILE A 79 11.76 -16.88 -17.48
N HIS A 80 12.81 -17.52 -16.98
CA HIS A 80 12.75 -18.88 -16.42
C HIS A 80 13.46 -18.96 -15.07
N GLY A 81 12.80 -19.54 -14.07
CA GLY A 81 13.41 -19.77 -12.76
C GLY A 81 12.39 -19.84 -11.64
N THR A 82 12.65 -19.12 -10.54
CA THR A 82 11.76 -19.05 -9.38
C THR A 82 11.50 -17.61 -8.93
N SER A 83 10.28 -17.34 -8.49
CA SER A 83 9.83 -16.05 -7.97
C SER A 83 10.35 -15.83 -6.54
N LEU A 84 10.03 -14.66 -5.96
CA LEU A 84 10.37 -14.30 -4.58
C LEU A 84 9.99 -15.38 -3.55
N MET A 85 8.83 -16.01 -3.73
CA MET A 85 8.28 -17.03 -2.83
C MET A 85 8.64 -18.47 -3.24
N GLY A 86 9.55 -18.64 -4.21
CA GLY A 86 10.00 -19.94 -4.69
C GLY A 86 9.08 -20.65 -5.68
N GLY A 87 8.00 -19.99 -6.13
CA GLY A 87 7.13 -20.52 -7.19
C GLY A 87 7.83 -20.51 -8.54
N THR A 88 7.52 -21.48 -9.41
CA THR A 88 8.09 -21.55 -10.76
C THR A 88 7.73 -20.31 -11.57
N VAL A 89 8.74 -19.70 -12.19
CA VAL A 89 8.60 -18.63 -13.18
C VAL A 89 8.85 -19.23 -14.56
N ASP A 90 7.85 -19.10 -15.43
CA ASP A 90 7.89 -19.45 -16.84
C ASP A 90 7.07 -18.41 -17.60
N GLU A 91 7.74 -17.33 -18.00
CA GLU A 91 7.13 -16.18 -18.68
C GLU A 91 7.73 -16.00 -20.07
N SER A 92 6.88 -15.64 -21.02
CA SER A 92 7.28 -15.38 -22.40
C SER A 92 6.48 -14.23 -23.00
N TYR A 93 7.17 -13.41 -23.78
CA TYR A 93 6.63 -12.38 -24.64
C TYR A 93 7.29 -12.45 -26.02
N ALA A 94 6.51 -12.26 -27.06
CA ALA A 94 6.99 -12.17 -28.44
C ALA A 94 6.13 -11.21 -29.26
N TYR A 95 6.79 -10.41 -30.10
CA TYR A 95 6.17 -9.61 -31.14
C TYR A 95 6.67 -10.07 -32.50
N ALA A 96 5.77 -10.64 -33.30
CA ALA A 96 6.06 -11.11 -34.65
C ALA A 96 4.83 -10.94 -35.54
N GLY A 97 5.03 -10.57 -36.81
CA GLY A 97 3.93 -10.46 -37.77
C GLY A 97 2.86 -9.42 -37.38
N GLN A 98 3.26 -8.31 -36.74
CA GLN A 98 2.34 -7.28 -36.20
C GLN A 98 1.43 -7.75 -35.07
N GLU A 99 1.79 -8.85 -34.40
CA GLU A 99 1.04 -9.39 -33.27
C GLU A 99 1.97 -9.55 -32.07
N ALA A 100 1.56 -9.03 -30.92
CA ALA A 100 2.20 -9.24 -29.63
C ALA A 100 1.48 -10.35 -28.89
N ARG A 101 2.22 -11.35 -28.40
CA ARG A 101 1.72 -12.48 -27.61
C ARG A 101 2.49 -12.59 -26.32
N TRP A 102 1.80 -12.89 -25.22
CA TRP A 102 2.43 -13.09 -23.92
C TRP A 102 1.77 -14.21 -23.13
N LYS A 103 2.54 -14.79 -22.21
CA LYS A 103 2.11 -15.76 -21.22
C LYS A 103 2.99 -15.62 -19.99
N SER A 104 2.38 -15.54 -18.82
CA SER A 104 3.02 -15.48 -17.51
C SER A 104 2.25 -16.33 -16.50
N GLN A 105 2.69 -16.35 -15.23
CA GLN A 105 1.90 -16.92 -14.14
C GLN A 105 0.59 -16.16 -13.91
N ALA A 106 0.56 -14.85 -14.18
CA ALA A 106 -0.56 -13.98 -13.87
C ALA A 106 -1.62 -13.90 -14.98
N ASP A 107 -1.21 -14.02 -16.25
CA ASP A 107 -2.09 -13.88 -17.41
C ASP A 107 -1.46 -14.41 -18.71
N ALA A 108 -2.27 -14.50 -19.77
CA ALA A 108 -1.82 -14.73 -21.14
C ALA A 108 -2.73 -13.97 -22.11
N GLY A 109 -2.20 -13.60 -23.28
CA GLY A 109 -2.99 -12.88 -24.28
C GLY A 109 -2.26 -12.65 -25.59
N SER A 110 -3.01 -12.09 -26.53
CA SER A 110 -2.51 -11.63 -27.82
C SER A 110 -3.23 -10.36 -28.27
N GLN A 111 -2.51 -9.44 -28.90
CA GLN A 111 -3.08 -8.22 -29.48
C GLN A 111 -2.25 -7.72 -30.67
N ALA A 112 -2.92 -7.18 -31.68
CA ALA A 112 -2.28 -6.63 -32.87
C ALA A 112 -1.72 -5.22 -32.63
N PHE A 113 -0.50 -4.96 -33.11
CA PHE A 113 0.15 -3.65 -33.07
C PHE A 113 0.98 -3.41 -34.33
N ALA A 114 0.92 -2.19 -34.86
CA ALA A 114 1.69 -1.77 -36.03
C ALA A 114 3.21 -1.72 -35.77
N ARG A 115 3.63 -1.60 -34.50
CA ARG A 115 5.01 -1.60 -34.04
C ARG A 115 5.11 -2.37 -32.72
N PRO A 116 6.30 -2.84 -32.30
CA PRO A 116 6.46 -3.52 -31.01
C PRO A 116 5.94 -2.64 -29.86
N PRO A 117 4.94 -3.10 -29.08
CA PRO A 117 4.51 -2.42 -27.85
C PRO A 117 5.49 -2.72 -26.71
N LEU A 118 5.60 -1.84 -25.72
CA LEU A 118 6.35 -2.14 -24.51
C LEU A 118 5.56 -3.12 -23.64
N TYR A 119 6.17 -4.27 -23.31
CA TYR A 119 5.64 -5.27 -22.40
C TYR A 119 6.14 -5.04 -20.99
N ILE A 120 5.25 -5.00 -20.00
CA ILE A 120 5.61 -5.00 -18.57
C ILE A 120 5.63 -6.45 -18.13
N ALA A 121 6.76 -7.01 -17.72
CA ALA A 121 6.88 -8.40 -17.27
C ALA A 121 6.32 -8.62 -15.85
N ASN A 122 5.98 -9.88 -15.51
CA ASN A 122 5.38 -10.25 -14.21
C ASN A 122 6.45 -10.52 -13.13
N ASP A 123 7.49 -11.30 -13.45
CA ASP A 123 8.56 -11.68 -12.53
C ASP A 123 9.91 -11.16 -13.03
N ASP A 124 10.00 -9.87 -13.36
CA ASP A 124 11.20 -9.26 -13.92
C ASP A 124 12.29 -8.92 -12.90
N SER A 125 13.51 -8.76 -13.40
CA SER A 125 14.63 -8.20 -12.64
C SER A 125 14.65 -6.67 -12.65
N PRO A 126 15.47 -6.03 -11.79
CA PRO A 126 15.63 -4.57 -11.79
C PRO A 126 16.06 -3.96 -13.14
N TYR A 127 16.58 -4.77 -14.07
CA TYR A 127 16.89 -4.34 -15.43
C TYR A 127 15.66 -3.81 -16.18
N ALA A 128 14.48 -4.36 -15.90
CA ALA A 128 13.23 -3.97 -16.51
C ALA A 128 12.90 -2.48 -16.33
N LEU A 129 13.14 -1.90 -15.15
CA LEU A 129 12.91 -0.48 -14.91
C LEU A 129 13.78 0.42 -15.80
N ALA A 130 15.01 0.00 -16.12
CA ALA A 130 15.87 0.72 -17.06
C ALA A 130 15.33 0.62 -18.50
N LEU A 131 14.82 -0.55 -18.91
CA LEU A 131 14.14 -0.71 -20.20
C LEU A 131 12.92 0.20 -20.30
N TYR A 132 12.07 0.20 -19.27
CA TYR A 132 10.85 1.00 -19.23
C TYR A 132 11.18 2.50 -19.27
N ALA A 133 12.19 2.93 -18.52
CA ALA A 133 12.67 4.31 -18.53
C ALA A 133 13.13 4.74 -19.93
N ARG A 134 14.03 3.98 -20.56
CA ARG A 134 14.56 4.30 -21.90
C ARG A 134 13.45 4.37 -22.96
N ALA A 135 12.53 3.41 -22.93
CA ALA A 135 11.40 3.37 -23.87
C ALA A 135 10.47 4.58 -23.69
N ALA A 136 10.24 5.03 -22.45
CA ALA A 136 9.44 6.20 -22.14
C ALA A 136 10.14 7.51 -22.53
N MET A 137 11.44 7.64 -22.23
CA MET A 137 12.27 8.81 -22.57
C MET A 137 12.29 9.11 -24.08
N GLY A 138 12.14 8.10 -24.93
CA GLY A 138 12.06 8.27 -26.38
C GLY A 138 10.76 8.93 -26.88
N ARG A 139 9.82 9.30 -25.99
CA ARG A 139 8.52 9.91 -26.33
C ARG A 139 8.45 11.38 -25.95
N PRO A 140 7.72 12.23 -26.70
CA PRO A 140 7.64 13.68 -26.40
C PRO A 140 7.11 14.02 -25.01
N ASP A 141 6.18 13.24 -24.47
CA ASP A 141 5.59 13.41 -23.13
C ASP A 141 6.23 12.49 -22.07
N HIS A 142 7.34 11.83 -22.42
CA HIS A 142 8.06 10.83 -21.62
C HIS A 142 7.17 9.71 -21.07
N CYS A 143 6.13 9.33 -21.80
CA CYS A 143 5.23 8.28 -21.39
C CYS A 143 4.75 7.44 -22.58
N LEU A 144 4.35 6.20 -22.32
CA LEU A 144 3.87 5.29 -23.34
C LEU A 144 2.81 4.33 -22.81
N ALA A 145 1.86 3.97 -23.67
CA ALA A 145 0.96 2.85 -23.41
C ALA A 145 1.76 1.54 -23.40
N VAL A 146 1.37 0.61 -22.53
CA VAL A 146 2.08 -0.65 -22.31
C VAL A 146 1.13 -1.85 -22.34
N LEU A 147 1.71 -3.03 -22.53
CA LEU A 147 1.02 -4.31 -22.40
C LEU A 147 1.21 -4.91 -21.00
N PRO A 148 0.22 -5.70 -20.53
CA PRO A 148 -1.10 -5.93 -21.15
C PRO A 148 -2.06 -4.74 -21.16
N SER A 149 -1.86 -3.77 -20.28
CA SER A 149 -2.66 -2.56 -20.21
C SER A 149 -1.93 -1.47 -19.43
N GLY A 150 -2.46 -0.24 -19.50
CA GLY A 150 -1.96 0.89 -18.73
C GLY A 150 -0.94 1.74 -19.48
N ARG A 151 -0.23 2.58 -18.72
CA ARG A 151 0.73 3.56 -19.23
C ARG A 151 1.87 3.70 -18.25
N VAL A 152 3.10 3.72 -18.76
CA VAL A 152 4.31 4.00 -17.97
C VAL A 152 4.84 5.38 -18.32
N CYS A 153 5.34 6.09 -17.32
CA CYS A 153 5.96 7.40 -17.46
C CYS A 153 7.33 7.42 -16.79
N ALA A 154 8.26 8.18 -17.36
CA ALA A 154 9.59 8.41 -16.81
C ALA A 154 9.85 9.90 -16.63
N GLN A 155 10.35 10.30 -15.46
CA GLN A 155 10.70 11.68 -15.17
C GLN A 155 12.10 11.75 -14.56
N ALA A 156 13.00 12.52 -15.17
CA ALA A 156 14.29 12.83 -14.56
C ALA A 156 14.07 13.65 -13.29
N VAL A 157 14.64 13.22 -12.16
CA VAL A 157 14.46 13.88 -10.86
C VAL A 157 15.75 14.47 -10.32
N ARG A 158 16.93 13.88 -10.60
CA ARG A 158 18.22 14.41 -10.14
C ARG A 158 19.39 13.83 -10.92
N THR A 159 20.39 14.66 -11.24
CA THR A 159 21.69 14.21 -11.76
C THR A 159 22.76 14.38 -10.69
N PHE A 160 23.61 13.37 -10.53
CA PHE A 160 24.71 13.35 -9.55
C PHE A 160 25.75 12.31 -9.96
N ALA A 161 26.78 12.07 -9.13
CA ALA A 161 27.76 11.01 -9.36
C ALA A 161 27.75 9.97 -8.24
N LEU A 162 27.84 8.70 -8.60
CA LEU A 162 28.10 7.61 -7.65
C LEU A 162 29.60 7.53 -7.37
N GLY A 163 29.98 7.71 -6.10
CA GLY A 163 31.38 7.76 -5.69
C GLY A 163 32.05 9.11 -5.97
N SER A 164 33.39 9.14 -5.89
CA SER A 164 34.18 10.36 -6.06
C SER A 164 35.50 10.11 -6.79
N GLY A 165 36.15 11.18 -7.24
CA GLY A 165 37.43 11.10 -7.96
C GLY A 165 37.29 10.43 -9.34
N LYS A 166 38.33 9.70 -9.77
CA LYS A 166 38.38 9.05 -11.09
C LYS A 166 37.38 7.90 -11.26
N ALA A 167 36.87 7.35 -10.16
CA ALA A 167 35.87 6.29 -10.16
C ALA A 167 34.43 6.82 -10.04
N ALA A 168 34.25 8.15 -10.03
CA ALA A 168 32.92 8.74 -9.99
C ALA A 168 32.15 8.39 -11.27
N LEU A 169 30.96 7.82 -11.11
CA LEU A 169 30.08 7.47 -12.21
C LEU A 169 28.93 8.47 -12.30
N PRO A 170 28.89 9.37 -13.31
CA PRO A 170 27.78 10.29 -13.50
C PRO A 170 26.49 9.54 -13.84
N VAL A 171 25.43 9.83 -13.09
CA VAL A 171 24.12 9.19 -13.24
C VAL A 171 23.00 10.21 -13.16
N THR A 172 21.87 9.87 -13.78
CA THR A 172 20.60 10.56 -13.58
C THR A 172 19.61 9.60 -12.95
N ALA A 173 19.01 10.00 -11.83
CA ALA A 173 17.85 9.34 -11.25
C ALA A 173 16.59 9.70 -12.03
N TRP A 174 15.87 8.66 -12.43
CA TRP A 174 14.58 8.73 -13.10
C TRP A 174 13.53 8.09 -12.21
N ARG A 175 12.40 8.78 -12.05
CA ARG A 175 11.20 8.26 -11.40
C ARG A 175 10.30 7.60 -12.43
N ILE A 176 9.92 6.35 -12.17
CA ILE A 176 9.07 5.53 -13.03
C ILE A 176 7.73 5.31 -12.35
N THR A 177 6.64 5.66 -13.03
CA THR A 177 5.26 5.50 -12.53
C THR A 177 4.41 4.68 -13.49
N GLY A 178 3.35 4.05 -12.98
CA GLY A 178 2.37 3.30 -13.79
C GLY A 178 2.67 1.79 -13.93
N VAL A 179 3.75 1.31 -13.32
CA VAL A 179 4.05 -0.13 -13.18
C VAL A 179 3.45 -0.66 -11.87
N GLN A 180 3.81 -0.03 -10.75
CA GLN A 180 3.33 -0.35 -9.40
C GLN A 180 2.55 0.83 -8.81
N LEU A 181 1.91 0.64 -7.65
CA LEU A 181 1.24 1.73 -6.90
C LEU A 181 2.22 2.82 -6.47
N ASN A 182 3.42 2.40 -6.07
CA ASN A 182 4.52 3.28 -5.70
C ASN A 182 5.48 3.45 -6.88
N PRO A 183 6.19 4.59 -6.97
CA PRO A 183 7.13 4.80 -8.04
C PRO A 183 8.39 3.95 -7.83
N GLY A 184 8.99 3.47 -8.92
CA GLY A 184 10.36 2.96 -8.90
C GLY A 184 11.35 4.07 -9.22
N TYR A 185 12.55 4.07 -8.63
CA TYR A 185 13.64 4.96 -9.04
C TYR A 185 14.76 4.17 -9.68
N VAL A 186 15.16 4.59 -10.88
CA VAL A 186 16.24 3.97 -11.64
C VAL A 186 17.34 5.00 -11.91
N LEU A 187 18.58 4.60 -11.69
CA LEU A 187 19.77 5.37 -12.04
C LEU A 187 20.26 4.90 -13.40
N LEU A 188 20.32 5.83 -14.35
CA LEU A 188 20.89 5.60 -15.66
C LEU A 188 22.17 6.43 -15.79
N ASP A 189 23.25 5.83 -16.30
CA ASP A 189 24.46 6.57 -16.63
C ASP A 189 24.29 7.37 -17.94
N GLN A 190 25.34 8.06 -18.38
CA GLN A 190 25.32 8.86 -19.60
C GLN A 190 25.11 8.03 -20.88
N ALA A 191 25.40 6.72 -20.85
CA ALA A 191 25.14 5.80 -21.95
C ALA A 191 23.72 5.19 -21.87
N GLY A 192 22.92 5.56 -20.86
CA GLY A 192 21.60 4.99 -20.61
C GLY A 192 21.63 3.59 -20.00
N GLN A 193 22.80 3.13 -19.55
CA GLN A 193 22.96 1.82 -18.92
C GLN A 193 22.56 1.87 -17.45
N LEU A 194 22.14 0.74 -16.89
CA LEU A 194 21.65 0.66 -15.52
C LEU A 194 22.80 0.83 -14.53
N ALA A 195 22.72 1.87 -13.71
CA ALA A 195 23.65 2.11 -12.61
C ALA A 195 23.10 1.67 -11.24
N GLY A 196 21.77 1.60 -11.10
CA GLY A 196 21.11 1.12 -9.89
C GLY A 196 19.59 1.34 -9.86
N VAL A 197 18.92 0.69 -8.91
CA VAL A 197 17.50 0.84 -8.60
C VAL A 197 17.35 1.01 -7.09
N PHE A 198 16.54 1.97 -6.66
CA PHE A 198 16.35 2.30 -5.25
C PHE A 198 14.94 2.84 -4.98
N GLY A 199 14.63 3.07 -3.70
CA GLY A 199 13.35 3.62 -3.24
C GLY A 199 12.33 2.56 -2.80
N PRO A 200 11.10 2.99 -2.49
CA PRO A 200 10.06 2.10 -1.96
C PRO A 200 9.69 0.99 -2.96
N GLY A 201 9.56 -0.25 -2.48
CA GLY A 201 9.12 -1.38 -3.29
C GLY A 201 10.22 -2.15 -4.04
N ALA A 202 11.49 -1.79 -3.86
CA ALA A 202 12.61 -2.61 -4.32
C ALA A 202 12.96 -3.68 -3.27
N ASP A 203 13.31 -4.90 -3.71
CA ASP A 203 13.81 -6.02 -2.87
C ASP A 203 15.25 -5.76 -2.37
N GLY A 204 15.51 -4.54 -1.87
CA GLY A 204 16.84 -4.00 -1.61
C GLY A 204 17.29 -2.97 -2.64
N THR A 205 18.43 -2.33 -2.39
CA THR A 205 19.02 -1.38 -3.34
C THR A 205 19.89 -2.13 -4.34
N THR A 206 19.55 -2.06 -5.62
CA THR A 206 20.40 -2.58 -6.70
C THR A 206 21.39 -1.50 -7.10
N ILE A 207 22.68 -1.83 -7.22
CA ILE A 207 23.71 -0.87 -7.61
C ILE A 207 24.86 -1.57 -8.33
N ARG A 208 25.51 -0.88 -9.28
CA ARG A 208 26.73 -1.39 -9.91
C ARG A 208 27.77 -1.84 -8.89
N ALA A 209 28.36 -3.00 -9.14
CA ALA A 209 29.39 -3.57 -8.30
C ALA A 209 30.56 -2.58 -8.14
N GLY A 210 31.10 -2.47 -6.92
CA GLY A 210 32.11 -1.47 -6.56
C GLY A 210 31.56 -0.14 -6.06
N HIS A 211 30.24 0.09 -6.12
CA HIS A 211 29.58 1.28 -5.57
C HIS A 211 28.72 1.00 -4.32
N GLU A 212 28.84 -0.16 -3.68
CA GLU A 212 28.04 -0.59 -2.52
C GLU A 212 28.07 0.42 -1.37
N ALA A 213 29.21 1.10 -1.19
CA ALA A 213 29.37 2.16 -0.19
C ALA A 213 28.41 3.36 -0.39
N GLN A 214 27.76 3.48 -1.56
CA GLN A 214 26.81 4.54 -1.89
C GLN A 214 25.36 4.19 -1.50
N VAL A 215 25.06 2.94 -1.12
CA VAL A 215 23.70 2.51 -0.75
C VAL A 215 23.07 3.37 0.35
N PRO A 216 23.77 3.74 1.45
CA PRO A 216 23.19 4.64 2.45
C PRO A 216 22.83 6.03 1.90
N MET A 217 23.60 6.55 0.95
CA MET A 217 23.29 7.82 0.28
C MET A 217 22.04 7.68 -0.61
N LEU A 218 21.90 6.57 -1.34
CA LEU A 218 20.70 6.30 -2.14
C LEU A 218 19.46 6.09 -1.28
N GLY A 219 19.59 5.47 -0.11
CA GLY A 219 18.50 5.39 0.88
C GLY A 219 18.01 6.78 1.29
N LYS A 220 18.93 7.68 1.65
CA LYS A 220 18.60 9.08 1.98
C LYS A 220 17.96 9.82 0.81
N LEU A 221 18.49 9.64 -0.40
CA LEU A 221 17.93 10.23 -1.61
C LEU A 221 16.51 9.72 -1.88
N GLY A 222 16.26 8.42 -1.69
CA GLY A 222 14.92 7.83 -1.82
C GLY A 222 13.92 8.47 -0.85
N THR A 223 14.29 8.58 0.43
CA THR A 223 13.46 9.25 1.44
C THR A 223 13.20 10.72 1.08
N GLU A 224 14.22 11.44 0.62
CA GLU A 224 14.11 12.85 0.20
C GLU A 224 13.13 13.00 -0.98
N LEU A 225 13.28 12.18 -2.02
CA LEU A 225 12.44 12.24 -3.22
C LEU A 225 10.98 11.87 -2.92
N GLU A 226 10.74 10.87 -2.08
CA GLU A 226 9.39 10.50 -1.65
C GLU A 226 8.76 11.58 -0.76
N THR A 227 9.55 12.19 0.14
CA THR A 227 9.07 13.33 0.95
C THR A 227 8.69 14.50 0.06
N ALA A 228 9.56 14.90 -0.87
CA ALA A 228 9.27 15.98 -1.81
C ALA A 228 8.02 15.69 -2.65
N ARG A 229 7.83 14.44 -3.10
CA ARG A 229 6.63 14.02 -3.82
C ARG A 229 5.38 14.12 -2.94
N ALA A 230 5.43 13.63 -1.71
CA ALA A 230 4.29 13.66 -0.79
C ALA A 230 3.86 15.10 -0.45
N LEU A 231 4.83 16.01 -0.24
CA LEU A 231 4.58 17.44 -0.04
C LEU A 231 3.89 18.07 -1.27
N ALA A 232 4.41 17.80 -2.47
CA ALA A 232 3.84 18.32 -3.72
C ALA A 232 2.42 17.81 -3.97
N LEU A 233 2.18 16.51 -3.74
CA LEU A 233 0.85 15.91 -3.88
C LEU A 233 -0.13 16.46 -2.83
N GLN A 234 0.32 16.69 -1.59
CA GLN A 234 -0.51 17.35 -0.58
C GLN A 234 -0.91 18.76 -1.01
N GLN A 235 0.01 19.56 -1.56
CA GLN A 235 -0.30 20.90 -2.07
C GLN A 235 -1.31 20.86 -3.23
N GLN A 236 -1.21 19.84 -4.09
CA GLN A 236 -2.06 19.70 -5.26
C GLN A 236 -3.47 19.18 -4.92
N LEU A 237 -3.59 18.21 -4.02
CA LEU A 237 -4.80 17.40 -3.85
C LEU A 237 -5.65 17.81 -2.63
N ALA A 238 -5.11 18.66 -1.75
CA ALA A 238 -5.77 19.03 -0.51
C ALA A 238 -6.54 20.34 -0.66
N HIS A 239 -7.85 20.26 -0.78
CA HIS A 239 -8.73 21.41 -0.96
C HIS A 239 -9.13 22.01 0.39
N ARG A 240 -8.89 23.32 0.55
CA ARG A 240 -9.24 24.08 1.75
C ARG A 240 -10.13 25.25 1.37
N PHE A 241 -11.16 25.49 2.17
CA PHE A 241 -12.14 26.55 1.93
C PHE A 241 -12.01 27.61 3.02
N ALA A 242 -11.96 28.87 2.61
CA ALA A 242 -11.92 30.01 3.55
C ALA A 242 -13.30 30.29 4.17
N THR A 243 -14.36 29.97 3.43
CA THR A 243 -15.76 30.03 3.85
C THR A 243 -16.20 28.67 4.43
N PRO A 244 -17.33 28.62 5.17
CA PRO A 244 -17.91 27.34 5.56
C PRO A 244 -18.17 26.47 4.34
N LEU A 245 -17.93 25.17 4.49
CA LEU A 245 -18.23 24.15 3.50
C LEU A 245 -19.57 23.49 3.85
N ARG A 246 -20.55 23.58 2.95
CA ARG A 246 -21.81 22.85 3.05
C ARG A 246 -21.81 21.67 2.10
N ILE A 247 -22.01 20.48 2.64
CA ILE A 247 -22.29 19.27 1.90
C ILE A 247 -23.81 19.08 1.93
N ARG A 248 -24.50 19.42 0.84
CA ARG A 248 -25.98 19.41 0.76
C ARG A 248 -26.50 18.23 -0.04
N ASN A 249 -27.82 18.03 0.01
CA ASN A 249 -28.52 16.97 -0.73
C ASN A 249 -27.91 15.58 -0.45
N VAL A 250 -27.74 15.27 0.84
CA VAL A 250 -27.17 14.02 1.32
C VAL A 250 -28.07 13.37 2.36
N HIS A 251 -27.95 12.07 2.51
CA HIS A 251 -28.36 11.36 3.70
C HIS A 251 -27.19 11.24 4.67
N VAL A 252 -27.44 11.27 5.97
CA VAL A 252 -26.42 11.10 7.01
C VAL A 252 -26.62 9.73 7.66
N PHE A 253 -25.56 8.91 7.70
CA PHE A 253 -25.54 7.69 8.51
C PHE A 253 -25.19 8.03 9.95
N ASP A 254 -26.04 7.61 10.88
CA ASP A 254 -25.76 7.65 12.32
C ASP A 254 -25.35 6.24 12.80
N PRO A 255 -24.06 6.00 13.08
CA PRO A 255 -23.60 4.70 13.56
C PRO A 255 -24.10 4.34 14.96
N ALA A 256 -24.60 5.30 15.76
CA ALA A 256 -25.15 4.99 17.08
C ALA A 256 -26.50 4.27 16.97
N SER A 257 -27.37 4.73 16.07
CA SER A 257 -28.67 4.11 15.79
C SER A 257 -28.62 3.03 14.71
N GLY A 258 -27.58 3.03 13.87
CA GLY A 258 -27.51 2.20 12.66
C GLY A 258 -28.44 2.66 11.54
N THR A 259 -28.98 3.89 11.61
CA THR A 259 -29.97 4.39 10.66
C THR A 259 -29.42 5.46 9.74
N ARG A 260 -30.12 5.65 8.61
CA ARG A 260 -29.86 6.71 7.64
C ARG A 260 -30.94 7.80 7.76
N SER A 261 -30.54 9.06 7.78
CA SER A 261 -31.46 10.20 7.93
C SER A 261 -32.31 10.43 6.68
N ALA A 262 -33.31 11.34 6.79
CA ALA A 262 -33.88 12.02 5.62
C ALA A 262 -32.82 12.94 4.97
N LEU A 263 -33.13 13.51 3.79
CA LEU A 263 -32.23 14.46 3.13
C LEU A 263 -31.85 15.60 4.08
N SER A 264 -30.55 15.89 4.11
CA SER A 264 -29.89 16.77 5.05
C SER A 264 -28.72 17.50 4.38
N ALA A 265 -28.22 18.52 5.08
CA ALA A 265 -26.98 19.20 4.78
C ALA A 265 -26.06 19.20 6.00
N VAL A 266 -24.77 18.95 5.79
CA VAL A 266 -23.72 19.02 6.81
C VAL A 266 -22.87 20.25 6.55
N VAL A 267 -22.76 21.13 7.55
CA VAL A 267 -21.93 22.35 7.46
C VAL A 267 -20.67 22.15 8.29
N VAL A 268 -19.53 22.39 7.67
CA VAL A 268 -18.20 22.29 8.25
C VAL A 268 -17.54 23.66 8.19
N MET A 269 -16.94 24.09 9.29
CA MET A 269 -16.10 25.28 9.32
C MET A 269 -14.75 24.92 9.91
N ARG A 270 -13.68 25.21 9.17
CA ARG A 270 -12.33 24.74 9.48
C ARG A 270 -12.32 23.23 9.60
N ASP A 271 -12.08 22.69 10.78
CA ASP A 271 -11.95 21.26 11.07
C ASP A 271 -13.18 20.65 11.77
N THR A 272 -14.21 21.45 12.05
CA THR A 272 -15.32 21.06 12.93
C THR A 272 -16.67 21.11 12.21
N ILE A 273 -17.53 20.13 12.48
CA ILE A 273 -18.93 20.14 12.04
C ILE A 273 -19.68 21.18 12.88
N THR A 274 -20.22 22.21 12.23
CA THR A 274 -20.96 23.28 12.93
C THR A 274 -22.45 23.01 13.00
N GLN A 275 -23.02 22.38 11.96
CA GLN A 275 -24.45 22.13 11.84
C GLN A 275 -24.74 20.86 11.03
N VAL A 276 -25.85 20.21 11.37
CA VAL A 276 -26.54 19.21 10.53
C VAL A 276 -27.98 19.70 10.39
N LEU A 277 -28.41 19.96 9.17
CA LEU A 277 -29.67 20.66 8.87
C LEU A 277 -30.57 19.78 8.00
N PRO A 278 -31.90 19.88 8.12
CA PRO A 278 -32.81 19.37 7.09
C PRO A 278 -32.52 20.04 5.74
N GLU A 279 -32.70 19.30 4.66
CA GLU A 279 -32.41 19.79 3.31
C GLU A 279 -33.66 19.90 2.44
N ASP A 280 -33.78 21.02 1.73
CA ASP A 280 -34.66 21.20 0.58
C ASP A 280 -33.80 21.31 -0.69
N PRO A 281 -33.76 20.26 -1.55
CA PRO A 281 -32.97 20.29 -2.79
C PRO A 281 -33.33 21.43 -3.74
N ALA A 282 -34.52 22.02 -3.63
CA ALA A 282 -34.93 23.16 -4.45
C ALA A 282 -34.44 24.52 -3.90
N ALA A 283 -33.96 24.56 -2.66
CA ALA A 283 -33.42 25.79 -2.08
C ALA A 283 -32.15 26.25 -2.81
N PRO A 284 -31.95 27.56 -3.02
CA PRO A 284 -30.71 28.06 -3.62
C PRO A 284 -29.52 27.88 -2.69
N ASP A 285 -28.32 27.79 -3.27
CA ASP A 285 -27.07 27.74 -2.50
C ASP A 285 -26.88 29.04 -1.68
N PRO A 286 -26.44 28.93 -0.40
CA PRO A 286 -26.05 30.10 0.39
C PRO A 286 -24.94 30.90 -0.29
N ALA A 287 -24.98 32.24 -0.19
CA ALA A 287 -24.05 33.11 -0.89
C ALA A 287 -22.64 33.14 -0.27
N ASP A 288 -22.55 32.87 1.03
CA ASP A 288 -21.37 32.97 1.89
C ASP A 288 -20.71 31.61 2.20
N GLU A 289 -21.22 30.51 1.62
CA GLU A 289 -20.71 29.17 1.84
C GLU A 289 -20.24 28.54 0.52
N THR A 290 -19.18 27.73 0.59
CA THR A 290 -18.82 26.84 -0.51
C THR A 290 -19.72 25.61 -0.42
N VAL A 291 -20.36 25.22 -1.53
CA VAL A 291 -21.31 24.12 -1.55
C VAL A 291 -20.76 22.93 -2.33
N ILE A 292 -20.94 21.75 -1.78
CA ILE A 292 -20.80 20.48 -2.48
C ILE A 292 -22.18 19.81 -2.54
N ASP A 293 -22.67 19.52 -3.74
CA ASP A 293 -23.90 18.75 -3.94
C ASP A 293 -23.60 17.24 -3.88
N GLY A 294 -24.14 16.57 -2.87
CA GLY A 294 -24.01 15.14 -2.67
C GLY A 294 -24.93 14.27 -3.52
N GLN A 295 -25.85 14.88 -4.28
CA GLN A 295 -26.69 14.21 -5.30
C GLN A 295 -27.51 13.02 -4.75
N GLY A 296 -28.02 13.16 -3.53
CA GLY A 296 -28.77 12.11 -2.83
C GLY A 296 -27.90 10.97 -2.29
N GLY A 297 -26.57 11.12 -2.29
CA GLY A 297 -25.62 10.18 -1.71
C GLY A 297 -25.69 10.11 -0.18
N THR A 298 -24.85 9.27 0.41
CA THR A 298 -24.78 9.11 1.87
C THR A 298 -23.44 9.62 2.40
N VAL A 299 -23.49 10.45 3.45
CA VAL A 299 -22.34 10.85 4.25
C VAL A 299 -22.28 10.00 5.51
N TYR A 300 -21.11 9.44 5.80
CA TYR A 300 -20.82 8.69 7.03
C TYR A 300 -19.48 9.13 7.62
N PRO A 301 -19.20 8.86 8.92
CA PRO A 301 -17.91 9.19 9.52
C PRO A 301 -16.76 8.46 8.80
N GLY A 302 -15.57 9.06 8.78
CA GLY A 302 -14.43 8.44 8.12
C GLY A 302 -14.05 7.07 8.70
N LEU A 303 -13.60 6.18 7.81
CA LEU A 303 -13.26 4.81 8.17
C LEU A 303 -11.95 4.74 8.98
N HIS A 304 -11.87 3.69 9.79
CA HIS A 304 -10.72 3.32 10.58
C HIS A 304 -10.13 2.01 10.07
N ASP A 305 -8.85 2.02 9.70
CA ASP A 305 -8.08 0.78 9.59
C ASP A 305 -7.41 0.49 10.93
N MET A 306 -7.90 -0.52 11.65
CA MET A 306 -7.42 -0.87 12.97
C MET A 306 -6.17 -1.76 12.94
N HIS A 307 -5.56 -2.03 11.78
CA HIS A 307 -4.27 -2.71 11.69
C HIS A 307 -3.53 -2.26 10.44
N SER A 308 -2.83 -1.13 10.56
CA SER A 308 -2.03 -0.58 9.47
C SER A 308 -0.53 -0.66 9.79
N HIS A 309 0.28 -0.57 8.74
CA HIS A 309 1.71 -0.28 8.84
C HIS A 309 2.01 0.97 8.03
N ALA A 310 2.19 2.09 8.74
CA ALA A 310 2.29 3.40 8.13
C ALA A 310 3.52 3.50 7.23
N THR A 311 3.31 3.98 6.01
CA THR A 311 4.37 4.38 5.10
C THR A 311 3.98 5.71 4.47
N LEU A 312 4.95 6.50 4.03
CA LEU A 312 4.64 7.80 3.43
C LEU A 312 3.69 7.69 2.21
N PRO A 313 3.88 6.75 1.26
CA PRO A 313 3.02 6.66 0.07
C PRO A 313 1.59 6.21 0.35
N ALA A 314 1.37 5.43 1.43
CA ALA A 314 0.07 4.82 1.72
C ALA A 314 -1.02 5.84 2.12
N GLY A 315 -0.65 7.02 2.61
CA GLY A 315 -1.61 8.00 3.13
C GLY A 315 -2.67 8.43 2.12
N LEU A 316 -2.26 8.68 0.88
CA LEU A 316 -3.19 9.03 -0.19
C LEU A 316 -4.10 7.86 -0.59
N LEU A 317 -3.58 6.62 -0.57
CA LEU A 317 -4.38 5.42 -0.85
C LEU A 317 -5.47 5.24 0.22
N TYR A 318 -5.11 5.40 1.49
CA TYR A 318 -6.07 5.38 2.60
C TYR A 318 -7.14 6.47 2.48
N LEU A 319 -6.73 7.73 2.27
CA LEU A 319 -7.69 8.83 2.12
C LEU A 319 -8.60 8.60 0.91
N ALA A 320 -8.05 8.12 -0.21
CA ALA A 320 -8.86 7.81 -1.40
C ALA A 320 -9.85 6.67 -1.14
N ALA A 321 -9.54 5.72 -0.25
CA ALA A 321 -10.45 4.65 0.17
C ALA A 321 -11.46 5.07 1.27
N GLY A 322 -11.47 6.35 1.68
CA GLY A 322 -12.36 6.83 2.73
C GLY A 322 -11.87 6.57 4.16
N VAL A 323 -10.60 6.18 4.32
CA VAL A 323 -9.97 5.97 5.62
C VAL A 323 -9.40 7.29 6.12
N THR A 324 -9.86 7.76 7.28
CA THR A 324 -9.41 9.04 7.87
C THR A 324 -8.64 8.84 9.16
N ALA A 325 -8.62 7.63 9.71
CA ALA A 325 -7.78 7.24 10.81
C ALA A 325 -7.23 5.82 10.63
N THR A 326 -6.04 5.58 11.13
CA THR A 326 -5.45 4.25 11.21
C THR A 326 -4.84 4.01 12.58
N ARG A 327 -4.74 2.74 12.94
CA ARG A 327 -3.93 2.25 14.05
C ARG A 327 -2.65 1.64 13.48
N ASP A 328 -1.50 2.27 13.72
CA ASP A 328 -0.22 1.72 13.30
C ASP A 328 0.20 0.64 14.30
N MET A 329 0.34 -0.59 13.82
CA MET A 329 0.59 -1.77 14.63
C MET A 329 2.08 -2.11 14.74
N GLY A 330 2.93 -1.07 14.73
CA GLY A 330 4.37 -1.18 14.92
C GLY A 330 5.17 -0.78 13.69
N ASN A 331 6.17 0.07 13.91
CA ASN A 331 6.96 0.69 12.87
C ASN A 331 8.31 1.14 13.42
N ASP A 332 9.22 1.59 12.54
CA ASP A 332 10.42 2.31 12.99
C ASP A 332 10.01 3.55 13.78
N ASN A 333 10.47 3.62 15.03
CA ASN A 333 10.02 4.63 15.98
C ASN A 333 10.39 6.06 15.56
N ALA A 334 11.54 6.27 14.93
CA ALA A 334 11.96 7.61 14.50
C ALA A 334 11.15 8.06 13.27
N PHE A 335 10.98 7.16 12.30
CA PHE A 335 10.17 7.39 11.11
C PHE A 335 8.71 7.70 11.47
N LEU A 336 8.09 6.90 12.34
CA LEU A 336 6.68 7.06 12.69
C LEU A 336 6.43 8.41 13.39
N GLN A 337 7.31 8.81 14.31
CA GLN A 337 7.20 10.11 14.99
C GLN A 337 7.40 11.30 14.04
N ASP A 338 8.31 11.20 13.07
CA ASP A 338 8.47 12.22 12.02
C ASP A 338 7.22 12.28 11.13
N LEU A 339 6.68 11.14 10.71
CA LEU A 339 5.46 11.07 9.91
C LEU A 339 4.28 11.70 10.64
N ILE A 340 4.02 11.32 11.90
CA ILE A 340 2.95 11.90 12.73
C ILE A 340 3.10 13.41 12.82
N THR A 341 4.31 13.91 13.08
CA THR A 341 4.58 15.35 13.15
C THR A 341 4.21 16.07 11.85
N ARG A 342 4.57 15.50 10.69
CA ARG A 342 4.23 16.08 9.37
C ARG A 342 2.73 16.03 9.08
N VAL A 343 2.08 14.95 9.50
CA VAL A 343 0.64 14.72 9.34
C VAL A 343 -0.17 15.73 10.17
N ASP A 344 0.23 15.95 11.42
CA ASP A 344 -0.41 16.91 12.31
C ASP A 344 -0.17 18.35 11.87
N ALA A 345 1.00 18.64 11.30
CA ALA A 345 1.29 19.92 10.66
C ALA A 345 0.58 20.10 9.30
N GLY A 346 -0.14 19.09 8.80
CA GLY A 346 -0.84 19.13 7.52
C GLY A 346 0.07 19.17 6.29
N GLN A 347 1.36 18.85 6.45
CA GLN A 347 2.38 18.90 5.41
C GLN A 347 2.26 17.74 4.42
N VAL A 348 1.76 16.59 4.86
CA VAL A 348 1.55 15.40 4.01
C VAL A 348 0.11 14.91 4.14
N ALA A 349 -0.43 14.38 3.03
CA ALA A 349 -1.77 13.81 2.99
C ALA A 349 -1.78 12.44 3.67
N TRP A 350 -2.47 12.32 4.80
CA TRP A 350 -2.54 11.08 5.55
C TRP A 350 -3.75 11.06 6.52
N PRO A 351 -4.31 9.87 6.80
CA PRO A 351 -5.15 9.64 7.97
C PRO A 351 -4.53 10.15 9.28
N ARG A 352 -5.33 10.27 10.34
CA ARG A 352 -4.82 10.33 11.71
C ARG A 352 -4.18 9.00 12.06
N ILE A 353 -3.03 9.02 12.73
CA ILE A 353 -2.32 7.82 13.09
C ILE A 353 -2.44 7.64 14.61
N VAL A 354 -2.93 6.50 15.05
CA VAL A 354 -2.85 6.03 16.44
C VAL A 354 -1.65 5.09 16.53
N PRO A 355 -0.53 5.53 17.13
CA PRO A 355 0.68 4.73 17.13
C PRO A 355 0.67 3.70 18.27
N ASN A 356 0.98 2.44 17.94
CA ASN A 356 1.22 1.38 18.92
C ASN A 356 2.71 1.08 19.05
N GLY A 357 3.16 0.92 20.30
CA GLY A 357 4.56 0.66 20.62
C GLY A 357 4.89 -0.79 20.34
N PHE A 358 5.85 -1.07 19.47
CA PHE A 358 6.22 -2.44 19.11
C PHE A 358 7.33 -2.96 20.02
N ILE A 359 7.08 -4.10 20.69
CA ILE A 359 8.06 -4.80 21.52
C ILE A 359 8.11 -6.28 21.12
N GLU A 360 9.32 -6.76 20.82
CA GLU A 360 9.58 -8.14 20.42
C GLU A 360 10.72 -8.76 21.24
N GLY A 361 10.56 -10.02 21.64
CA GLY A 361 11.63 -10.76 22.32
C GLY A 361 12.79 -11.08 21.39
N ARG A 362 14.01 -11.16 21.93
CA ARG A 362 15.22 -11.47 21.16
C ARG A 362 15.26 -12.94 20.74
N SER A 363 15.26 -13.20 19.44
CA SER A 363 15.42 -14.53 18.84
C SER A 363 15.96 -14.43 17.40
N PRO A 364 16.35 -15.54 16.76
CA PRO A 364 16.62 -15.58 15.32
C PRO A 364 15.43 -15.20 14.43
N TYR A 365 14.21 -15.18 14.99
CA TYR A 365 12.96 -14.87 14.28
C TYR A 365 12.41 -13.46 14.57
N SER A 366 13.09 -12.65 15.38
CA SER A 366 12.58 -11.34 15.80
C SER A 366 12.30 -10.43 14.60
N ALA A 367 11.09 -9.89 14.55
CA ALA A 367 10.80 -8.72 13.73
C ALA A 367 11.47 -7.48 14.36
N ARG A 368 12.07 -6.63 13.52
CA ARG A 368 12.93 -5.51 13.97
C ARG A 368 12.34 -4.14 13.63
N PHE A 369 11.06 -3.93 13.95
CA PHE A 369 10.38 -2.66 13.70
C PHE A 369 10.48 -1.69 14.89
N GLY A 370 10.42 -2.19 16.13
CA GLY A 370 10.55 -1.39 17.35
C GLY A 370 11.69 -1.87 18.26
N PHE A 371 11.42 -1.93 19.55
CA PHE A 371 12.42 -2.36 20.53
C PHE A 371 12.50 -3.89 20.64
N ILE A 372 13.72 -4.38 20.88
CA ILE A 372 14.04 -5.80 21.05
C ILE A 372 14.71 -6.01 22.43
N PRO A 373 13.94 -5.90 23.53
CA PRO A 373 14.48 -6.05 24.87
C PRO A 373 15.09 -7.44 25.09
N ALA A 374 16.19 -7.46 25.82
CA ALA A 374 16.86 -8.69 26.26
C ALA A 374 16.46 -9.10 27.69
N SER A 375 15.69 -8.28 28.40
CA SER A 375 15.18 -8.55 29.74
C SER A 375 13.82 -7.89 29.96
N VAL A 376 13.09 -8.33 31.00
CA VAL A 376 11.84 -7.67 31.40
C VAL A 376 12.07 -6.21 31.80
N ASP A 377 13.18 -5.87 32.47
CA ASP A 377 13.48 -4.50 32.87
C ASP A 377 13.68 -3.57 31.66
N GLU A 378 14.32 -4.07 30.60
CA GLU A 378 14.40 -3.35 29.32
C GLU A 378 13.02 -3.17 28.69
N ALA A 379 12.20 -4.22 28.67
CA ALA A 379 10.84 -4.12 28.14
C ALA A 379 10.01 -3.07 28.90
N LEU A 380 10.10 -3.02 30.24
CA LEU A 380 9.41 -2.01 31.05
C LEU A 380 9.94 -0.59 30.80
N LYS A 381 11.24 -0.44 30.51
CA LYS A 381 11.81 0.85 30.10
C LYS A 381 11.27 1.28 28.73
N ASP A 382 11.11 0.34 27.81
CA ASP A 382 10.58 0.58 26.47
C ASP A 382 9.10 0.98 26.52
N VAL A 383 8.28 0.32 27.35
CA VAL A 383 6.89 0.74 27.62
C VAL A 383 6.83 2.19 28.12
N ARG A 384 7.69 2.56 29.07
CA ARG A 384 7.78 3.94 29.57
C ARG A 384 8.20 4.93 28.48
N TRP A 385 9.07 4.52 27.56
CA TRP A 385 9.48 5.35 26.43
C TRP A 385 8.31 5.67 25.49
N TYR A 386 7.49 4.64 25.18
CA TYR A 386 6.29 4.78 24.35
C TYR A 386 5.23 5.64 25.03
N ALA A 387 4.96 5.40 26.31
CA ALA A 387 4.01 6.18 27.09
C ALA A 387 4.37 7.67 27.12
N ALA A 388 5.66 7.98 27.31
CA ALA A 388 6.16 9.37 27.32
C ALA A 388 6.04 10.09 25.96
N ARG A 389 5.67 9.38 24.89
CA ARG A 389 5.55 9.90 23.50
C ARG A 389 4.14 9.78 22.94
N GLY A 390 3.15 9.53 23.79
CA GLY A 390 1.74 9.54 23.40
C GLY A 390 1.31 8.32 22.58
N TYR A 391 2.04 7.21 22.67
CA TYR A 391 1.55 5.94 22.11
C TYR A 391 0.34 5.44 22.90
N ALA A 392 -0.63 4.87 22.18
CA ALA A 392 -1.91 4.45 22.77
C ALA A 392 -1.85 3.02 23.33
N GLU A 393 -1.06 2.16 22.72
CA GLU A 393 -0.97 0.75 23.10
C GLU A 393 0.46 0.21 23.00
N ILE A 394 0.68 -0.96 23.59
CA ILE A 394 1.87 -1.79 23.41
C ILE A 394 1.49 -3.05 22.62
N LYS A 395 2.09 -3.23 21.44
CA LYS A 395 2.02 -4.48 20.66
C LYS A 395 3.14 -5.42 21.05
N ILE A 396 2.79 -6.55 21.65
CA ILE A 396 3.70 -7.65 21.95
C ILE A 396 3.73 -8.64 20.76
N TYR A 397 4.92 -9.15 20.41
CA TYR A 397 5.11 -9.98 19.21
C TYR A 397 5.60 -11.40 19.51
N ASN A 398 5.72 -12.21 18.44
CA ASN A 398 5.79 -13.68 18.49
C ASN A 398 6.93 -14.27 19.33
N SER A 399 8.07 -13.58 19.45
CA SER A 399 9.25 -14.10 20.16
C SER A 399 9.35 -13.65 21.61
N MET A 400 8.34 -12.92 22.12
CA MET A 400 8.30 -12.48 23.50
C MET A 400 8.38 -13.67 24.46
N ASN A 401 9.08 -13.50 25.59
CA ASN A 401 9.00 -14.47 26.68
C ASN A 401 7.60 -14.40 27.30
N PRO A 402 6.81 -15.50 27.35
CA PRO A 402 5.47 -15.50 27.95
C PRO A 402 5.42 -14.93 29.37
N ASP A 403 6.46 -15.15 30.18
CA ASP A 403 6.51 -14.66 31.57
C ASP A 403 6.68 -13.13 31.67
N TRP A 404 6.99 -12.45 30.56
CA TRP A 404 7.13 -11.00 30.52
C TRP A 404 5.82 -10.29 30.14
N VAL A 405 4.81 -11.02 29.65
CA VAL A 405 3.54 -10.43 29.19
C VAL A 405 2.83 -9.72 30.34
N ALA A 406 2.58 -10.41 31.45
CA ALA A 406 1.91 -9.83 32.63
C ALA A 406 2.60 -8.56 33.19
N PRO A 407 3.93 -8.54 33.45
CA PRO A 407 4.57 -7.31 33.93
C PRO A 407 4.58 -6.18 32.90
N ILE A 408 4.72 -6.47 31.60
CA ILE A 408 4.60 -5.46 30.53
C ILE A 408 3.19 -4.86 30.54
N ALA A 409 2.16 -5.71 30.62
CA ALA A 409 0.78 -5.26 30.60
C ALA A 409 0.43 -4.42 31.83
N ALA A 410 0.84 -4.86 33.02
CA ALA A 410 0.66 -4.10 34.24
C ALA A 410 1.30 -2.70 34.18
N GLU A 411 2.50 -2.57 33.62
CA GLU A 411 3.17 -1.28 33.46
C GLU A 411 2.49 -0.41 32.38
N ALA A 412 2.05 -1.00 31.28
CA ALA A 412 1.30 -0.30 30.23
C ALA A 412 0.00 0.29 30.80
N HIS A 413 -0.81 -0.52 31.48
CA HIS A 413 -2.06 -0.08 32.11
C HIS A 413 -1.83 0.97 33.20
N ARG A 414 -0.76 0.83 34.01
CA ARG A 414 -0.37 1.84 35.01
C ARG A 414 -0.08 3.21 34.38
N LEU A 415 0.37 3.23 33.14
CA LEU A 415 0.67 4.43 32.35
C LEU A 415 -0.50 4.88 31.45
N GLY A 416 -1.63 4.15 31.46
CA GLY A 416 -2.82 4.47 30.67
C GLY A 416 -2.78 3.94 29.24
N LEU A 417 -1.84 3.06 28.89
CA LEU A 417 -1.78 2.41 27.59
C LEU A 417 -2.55 1.09 27.63
N LYS A 418 -3.07 0.67 26.47
CA LYS A 418 -3.61 -0.68 26.28
C LYS A 418 -2.52 -1.66 25.85
N VAL A 419 -2.84 -2.95 25.82
CA VAL A 419 -1.96 -4.01 25.34
C VAL A 419 -2.64 -4.84 24.27
N THR A 420 -1.91 -5.07 23.18
CA THR A 420 -2.38 -5.89 22.07
C THR A 420 -1.24 -6.74 21.52
N GLY A 421 -1.54 -7.60 20.56
CA GLY A 421 -0.53 -8.20 19.71
C GLY A 421 -0.77 -9.66 19.39
N HIS A 422 0.31 -10.31 18.99
CA HIS A 422 0.28 -11.73 18.69
C HIS A 422 0.23 -12.51 20.01
N VAL A 423 -0.17 -13.78 19.92
CA VAL A 423 0.08 -14.73 21.01
C VAL A 423 1.53 -15.17 20.90
N PRO A 424 2.40 -14.94 21.90
CA PRO A 424 3.79 -15.38 21.85
C PRO A 424 3.89 -16.88 21.57
N ALA A 425 4.98 -17.29 20.92
CA ALA A 425 5.16 -18.71 20.63
C ALA A 425 5.24 -19.55 21.91
N PHE A 426 4.61 -20.72 21.86
CA PHE A 426 4.44 -21.63 23.01
C PHE A 426 3.58 -21.06 24.15
N ASP A 427 2.80 -20.02 23.87
CA ASP A 427 1.77 -19.46 24.75
C ASP A 427 0.36 -19.74 24.20
N THR A 428 -0.68 -19.33 24.93
CA THR A 428 -2.09 -19.51 24.51
C THR A 428 -2.89 -18.20 24.58
N PRO A 429 -3.97 -18.07 23.79
CA PRO A 429 -4.92 -16.96 23.91
C PRO A 429 -5.43 -16.79 25.35
N ASP A 430 -5.79 -17.89 26.02
CA ASP A 430 -6.31 -17.87 27.40
C ASP A 430 -5.34 -17.20 28.37
N ARG A 431 -4.04 -17.51 28.25
CA ARG A 431 -3.01 -16.95 29.12
C ARG A 431 -2.77 -15.47 28.83
N VAL A 432 -2.63 -15.05 27.58
CA VAL A 432 -2.41 -13.62 27.27
C VAL A 432 -3.61 -12.75 27.65
N ILE A 433 -4.83 -13.29 27.58
CA ILE A 433 -6.04 -12.63 28.10
C ILE A 433 -5.92 -12.45 29.62
N ALA A 434 -5.58 -13.51 30.35
CA ALA A 434 -5.40 -13.45 31.80
C ALA A 434 -4.25 -12.52 32.23
N ASP A 435 -3.18 -12.46 31.43
CA ASP A 435 -2.00 -11.64 31.67
C ASP A 435 -2.20 -10.17 31.30
N GLY A 436 -3.32 -9.80 30.65
CA GLY A 436 -3.77 -8.40 30.53
C GLY A 436 -3.84 -7.83 29.12
N TYR A 437 -4.03 -8.64 28.08
CA TYR A 437 -4.34 -8.11 26.74
C TYR A 437 -5.71 -7.40 26.72
N ASP A 438 -5.77 -6.20 26.13
CA ASP A 438 -7.01 -5.49 25.80
C ASP A 438 -7.57 -5.93 24.44
N SER A 439 -6.71 -6.40 23.53
CA SER A 439 -7.15 -7.02 22.29
C SER A 439 -6.15 -8.06 21.78
N ILE A 440 -6.63 -9.03 21.01
CA ILE A 440 -5.76 -9.95 20.26
C ILE A 440 -5.65 -9.44 18.83
N ALA A 441 -4.43 -9.41 18.28
CA ALA A 441 -4.18 -9.03 16.90
C ALA A 441 -4.21 -10.24 15.98
N HIS A 442 -4.98 -10.14 14.90
CA HIS A 442 -5.28 -11.16 13.91
C HIS A 442 -6.12 -12.33 14.42
N VAL A 443 -7.20 -12.65 13.69
CA VAL A 443 -8.07 -13.80 14.02
C VAL A 443 -7.32 -15.14 13.96
N ASN A 444 -6.29 -15.27 13.11
CA ASN A 444 -5.49 -16.49 13.12
C ASN A 444 -4.69 -16.64 14.42
N GLN A 445 -4.22 -15.58 15.07
CA GLN A 445 -3.50 -15.70 16.35
C GLN A 445 -4.39 -16.25 17.45
N LEU A 446 -5.67 -15.87 17.47
CA LEU A 446 -6.67 -16.46 18.33
C LEU A 446 -6.89 -17.94 17.98
N MET A 447 -7.15 -18.24 16.70
CA MET A 447 -7.48 -19.60 16.25
C MET A 447 -6.32 -20.59 16.36
N LEU A 448 -5.07 -20.13 16.25
CA LEU A 448 -3.87 -20.96 16.44
C LEU A 448 -3.84 -21.64 17.82
N GLY A 449 -4.39 -20.99 18.85
CA GLY A 449 -4.57 -21.58 20.17
C GLY A 449 -5.46 -22.83 20.21
N TRP A 450 -6.26 -23.06 19.16
CA TRP A 450 -7.17 -24.21 19.04
C TRP A 450 -6.73 -25.23 17.99
N ILE A 451 -5.79 -24.90 17.09
CA ILE A 451 -5.41 -25.76 15.95
C ILE A 451 -3.94 -26.18 15.93
N LEU A 452 -3.07 -25.49 16.68
CA LEU A 452 -1.68 -25.92 16.84
C LEU A 452 -1.58 -27.07 17.85
N GLN A 453 -0.63 -27.95 17.59
CA GLN A 453 -0.26 -29.04 18.48
C GLN A 453 0.88 -28.62 19.41
N PRO A 454 1.02 -29.26 20.60
CA PRO A 454 2.12 -28.97 21.50
C PRO A 454 3.49 -29.10 20.80
N GLY A 455 4.32 -28.07 20.94
CA GLY A 455 5.66 -28.00 20.34
C GLY A 455 5.72 -27.38 18.94
N GLU A 456 4.58 -27.09 18.30
CA GLU A 456 4.57 -26.36 17.03
C GLU A 456 4.91 -24.87 17.24
N ASP A 457 5.89 -24.36 16.48
CA ASP A 457 6.44 -23.02 16.65
C ASP A 457 5.80 -21.98 15.71
N SER A 458 4.98 -21.09 16.27
CA SER A 458 4.26 -20.02 15.55
C SER A 458 5.18 -18.91 15.02
N ARG A 459 6.47 -18.88 15.37
CA ARG A 459 7.44 -17.93 14.78
C ARG A 459 7.76 -18.27 13.32
N THR A 460 7.52 -19.51 12.91
CA THR A 460 7.72 -20.00 11.54
C THR A 460 6.52 -19.66 10.62
N PRO A 461 6.61 -19.86 9.29
CA PRO A 461 5.46 -19.73 8.39
C PRO A 461 4.24 -20.60 8.76
N LEU A 462 4.40 -21.57 9.67
CA LEU A 462 3.32 -22.41 10.19
C LEU A 462 2.15 -21.60 10.75
N ARG A 463 2.38 -20.43 11.36
CA ARG A 463 1.29 -19.56 11.86
C ARG A 463 0.31 -19.09 10.77
N LEU A 464 0.73 -19.18 9.51
CA LEU A 464 -0.06 -18.84 8.35
C LEU A 464 -0.64 -20.11 7.71
N THR A 465 0.20 -21.12 7.45
CA THR A 465 -0.21 -22.32 6.73
C THR A 465 -1.05 -23.30 7.56
N ALA A 466 -0.92 -23.29 8.90
CA ALA A 466 -1.74 -24.13 9.78
C ALA A 466 -3.24 -23.80 9.68
N MET A 467 -3.62 -22.63 9.16
CA MET A 467 -5.03 -22.26 8.95
C MET A 467 -5.77 -23.19 7.99
N ALA A 468 -5.07 -23.96 7.14
CA ALA A 468 -5.70 -25.04 6.38
C ALA A 468 -6.36 -26.12 7.28
N ARG A 469 -5.92 -26.26 8.54
CA ARG A 469 -6.49 -27.19 9.52
C ARG A 469 -7.78 -26.67 10.15
N ALA A 470 -8.08 -25.38 10.02
CA ALA A 470 -9.21 -24.76 10.71
C ALA A 470 -10.57 -25.25 10.22
N GLY A 471 -10.67 -25.80 9.00
CA GLY A 471 -11.94 -26.27 8.44
C GLY A 471 -12.68 -27.29 9.31
N SER A 472 -11.96 -28.11 10.07
CA SER A 472 -12.54 -29.11 10.99
C SER A 472 -12.74 -28.62 12.43
N LEU A 473 -12.46 -27.35 12.73
CA LEU A 473 -12.61 -26.80 14.06
C LEU A 473 -14.09 -26.72 14.47
N ASP A 474 -14.43 -27.36 15.58
CA ASP A 474 -15.73 -27.23 16.23
C ASP A 474 -15.72 -26.01 17.16
N LEU A 475 -16.42 -24.96 16.75
CA LEU A 475 -16.51 -23.72 17.53
C LEU A 475 -17.34 -23.88 18.82
N SER A 476 -18.11 -24.96 18.96
CA SER A 476 -18.85 -25.27 20.18
C SER A 476 -18.01 -26.05 21.22
N ALA A 477 -16.80 -26.46 20.85
CA ALA A 477 -15.93 -27.22 21.74
C ALA A 477 -15.63 -26.45 23.04
N PRO A 478 -15.51 -27.13 24.20
CA PRO A 478 -15.29 -26.48 25.49
C PRO A 478 -14.08 -25.54 25.52
N ALA A 479 -13.00 -25.89 24.83
CA ALA A 479 -11.80 -25.04 24.76
C ALA A 479 -12.09 -23.69 24.06
N VAL A 480 -12.80 -23.71 22.93
CA VAL A 480 -13.19 -22.49 22.20
C VAL A 480 -14.11 -21.62 23.06
N GLN A 481 -15.14 -22.24 23.65
CA GLN A 481 -16.10 -21.53 24.50
C GLN A 481 -15.45 -20.96 25.76
N HIS A 482 -14.44 -21.63 26.32
CA HIS A 482 -13.65 -21.12 27.44
C HIS A 482 -12.91 -19.83 27.06
N THR A 483 -12.17 -19.83 25.95
CA THR A 483 -11.46 -18.63 25.46
C THR A 483 -12.44 -17.48 25.22
N VAL A 484 -13.58 -17.73 24.57
CA VAL A 484 -14.61 -16.70 24.33
C VAL A 484 -15.15 -16.15 25.65
N GLY A 485 -15.41 -17.01 26.63
CA GLY A 485 -15.83 -16.59 27.98
C GLY A 485 -14.81 -15.71 28.68
N LEU A 486 -13.51 -16.01 28.54
CA LEU A 486 -12.43 -15.16 29.05
C LEU A 486 -12.41 -13.80 28.35
N MET A 487 -12.56 -13.76 27.02
CA MET A 487 -12.65 -12.50 26.28
C MET A 487 -13.83 -11.64 26.76
N GLN A 488 -14.99 -12.25 27.03
CA GLN A 488 -16.14 -11.53 27.58
C GLN A 488 -15.86 -11.00 28.99
N GLN A 489 -15.32 -11.85 29.87
CA GLN A 489 -15.02 -11.51 31.26
C GLN A 489 -14.00 -10.36 31.38
N HIS A 490 -13.00 -10.34 30.49
CA HIS A 490 -11.92 -9.37 30.50
C HIS A 490 -12.11 -8.23 29.48
N HIS A 491 -13.24 -8.20 28.77
CA HIS A 491 -13.55 -7.22 27.72
C HIS A 491 -12.49 -7.13 26.61
N VAL A 492 -11.92 -8.27 26.22
CA VAL A 492 -10.88 -8.35 25.18
C VAL A 492 -11.50 -8.23 23.80
N ALA A 493 -11.04 -7.27 23.01
CA ALA A 493 -11.44 -7.11 21.61
C ALA A 493 -10.66 -8.04 20.67
N LEU A 494 -11.14 -8.21 19.44
CA LEU A 494 -10.42 -8.88 18.37
C LEU A 494 -10.17 -7.93 17.21
N ASP A 495 -8.91 -7.75 16.87
CA ASP A 495 -8.50 -7.20 15.57
C ASP A 495 -8.41 -8.35 14.57
N THR A 496 -9.29 -8.35 13.57
CA THR A 496 -9.61 -9.55 12.80
C THR A 496 -8.63 -9.83 11.67
N THR A 497 -8.24 -8.80 10.90
CA THR A 497 -7.42 -8.93 9.69
C THR A 497 -7.85 -10.10 8.79
N ALA A 498 -9.15 -10.23 8.54
CA ALA A 498 -9.71 -11.31 7.74
C ALA A 498 -9.35 -11.17 6.25
N SER A 499 -9.24 -9.94 5.75
CA SER A 499 -8.90 -9.61 4.36
C SER A 499 -7.51 -10.10 3.95
N ILE A 500 -6.48 -9.93 4.80
CA ILE A 500 -5.16 -10.48 4.50
C ILE A 500 -5.14 -12.01 4.57
N LEU A 501 -5.94 -12.62 5.45
CA LEU A 501 -6.11 -14.08 5.48
C LEU A 501 -6.86 -14.59 4.25
N GLU A 502 -7.88 -13.87 3.76
CA GLU A 502 -8.56 -14.18 2.51
C GLU A 502 -7.55 -14.21 1.36
N GLN A 503 -6.73 -13.16 1.25
CA GLN A 503 -5.71 -13.08 0.22
C GLN A 503 -4.71 -14.23 0.35
N LEU A 504 -4.18 -14.47 1.54
CA LEU A 504 -3.21 -15.54 1.79
C LEU A 504 -3.78 -16.92 1.42
N MET A 505 -4.98 -17.24 1.89
CA MET A 505 -5.56 -18.58 1.81
C MET A 505 -6.21 -18.85 0.44
N LEU A 506 -6.78 -17.83 -0.22
CA LEU A 506 -7.64 -18.03 -1.40
C LEU A 506 -7.02 -17.56 -2.73
N SER A 507 -5.89 -16.83 -2.72
CA SER A 507 -5.28 -16.39 -3.99
C SER A 507 -4.68 -17.55 -4.77
N ARG A 508 -4.97 -17.61 -6.08
CA ARG A 508 -4.45 -18.62 -7.01
C ARG A 508 -3.77 -17.95 -8.20
N ALA A 509 -2.64 -18.49 -8.61
CA ALA A 509 -1.92 -18.09 -9.81
C ALA A 509 -2.86 -17.97 -11.03
N GLY A 510 -2.83 -16.83 -11.71
CA GLY A 510 -3.64 -16.57 -12.91
C GLY A 510 -5.07 -16.12 -12.65
N HIS A 511 -5.52 -16.11 -11.40
CA HIS A 511 -6.88 -15.70 -11.02
C HIS A 511 -6.87 -14.38 -10.26
N VAL A 512 -7.89 -13.56 -10.48
CA VAL A 512 -8.16 -12.39 -9.63
C VAL A 512 -8.61 -12.91 -8.25
N PRO A 513 -7.98 -12.49 -7.14
CA PRO A 513 -8.42 -12.87 -5.81
C PRO A 513 -9.85 -12.37 -5.55
N PRO A 514 -10.74 -13.17 -4.93
CA PRO A 514 -12.15 -12.79 -4.72
C PRO A 514 -12.35 -11.43 -4.06
N GLY A 515 -11.57 -11.10 -3.01
CA GLY A 515 -11.67 -9.83 -2.31
C GLY A 515 -11.14 -8.59 -3.06
N GLN A 516 -10.65 -8.76 -4.28
CA GLN A 516 -10.02 -7.69 -5.08
C GLN A 516 -10.67 -7.49 -6.45
N GLU A 517 -11.71 -8.24 -6.80
CA GLU A 517 -12.39 -8.16 -8.11
C GLU A 517 -12.84 -6.73 -8.44
N ASP A 518 -13.33 -6.01 -7.44
CA ASP A 518 -13.91 -4.67 -7.61
C ASP A 518 -12.87 -3.57 -7.88
N PHE A 519 -11.60 -3.78 -7.52
CA PHE A 519 -10.58 -2.72 -7.61
C PHE A 519 -9.35 -3.09 -8.42
N LEU A 520 -9.03 -4.37 -8.58
CA LEU A 520 -7.76 -4.77 -9.16
C LEU A 520 -7.60 -4.27 -10.60
N GLY A 521 -8.67 -4.32 -11.40
CA GLY A 521 -8.64 -3.84 -12.79
C GLY A 521 -8.31 -2.35 -12.97
N HIS A 522 -8.44 -1.55 -11.91
CA HIS A 522 -8.12 -0.12 -11.91
C HIS A 522 -6.65 0.17 -11.56
N MET A 523 -5.92 -0.80 -11.01
CA MET A 523 -4.57 -0.62 -10.50
C MET A 523 -3.53 -0.68 -11.63
N PRO A 524 -2.31 -0.14 -11.41
CA PRO A 524 -1.18 -0.34 -12.32
C PRO A 524 -0.92 -1.81 -12.64
N ILE A 525 -0.53 -2.12 -13.88
CA ILE A 525 -0.49 -3.48 -14.41
C ILE A 525 0.46 -4.42 -13.65
N GLY A 526 1.60 -3.91 -13.16
CA GLY A 526 2.52 -4.68 -12.33
C GLY A 526 1.90 -5.08 -10.98
N PHE A 527 1.09 -4.20 -10.38
CA PHE A 527 0.33 -4.55 -9.18
C PHE A 527 -0.77 -5.57 -9.46
N GLN A 528 -1.50 -5.41 -10.58
CA GLN A 528 -2.52 -6.39 -10.99
C GLN A 528 -1.95 -7.79 -11.10
N ARG A 529 -0.81 -7.91 -11.78
CA ARG A 529 -0.17 -9.19 -12.03
C ARG A 529 0.44 -9.78 -10.76
N TYR A 530 1.08 -8.96 -9.91
CA TYR A 530 1.55 -9.36 -8.59
C TYR A 530 0.43 -9.99 -7.72
N ARG A 531 -0.79 -9.45 -7.79
CA ARG A 531 -1.92 -9.99 -7.01
C ARG A 531 -2.47 -11.31 -7.55
N LYS A 532 -2.23 -11.64 -8.83
CA LYS A 532 -2.67 -12.91 -9.46
C LYS A 532 -1.66 -14.05 -9.26
N ARG A 533 -1.16 -14.21 -8.03
CA ARG A 533 -0.20 -15.25 -7.64
C ARG A 533 -0.72 -16.07 -6.47
N SER A 534 -0.15 -17.26 -6.28
CA SER A 534 -0.35 -18.02 -5.04
C SER A 534 0.59 -17.51 -3.94
N PHE A 535 0.07 -17.26 -2.74
CA PHE A 535 0.85 -16.78 -1.58
C PHE A 535 1.22 -17.91 -0.61
N VAL A 536 0.55 -19.05 -0.73
CA VAL A 536 0.83 -20.29 0.01
C VAL A 536 1.11 -21.42 -0.98
N SER A 537 1.78 -22.47 -0.50
CA SER A 537 1.94 -23.71 -1.27
C SER A 537 0.60 -24.43 -1.38
N VAL A 538 0.22 -24.79 -2.61
CA VAL A 538 -1.00 -25.53 -2.94
C VAL A 538 -0.62 -26.71 -3.85
N PRO A 539 -0.05 -27.80 -3.28
CA PRO A 539 0.49 -28.91 -4.07
C PRO A 539 -0.59 -29.80 -4.69
N ASP A 540 -1.80 -29.80 -4.13
CA ASP A 540 -2.94 -30.62 -4.59
C ASP A 540 -4.29 -29.96 -4.27
N ALA A 541 -5.36 -30.51 -4.87
CA ALA A 541 -6.73 -30.02 -4.69
C ALA A 541 -7.27 -30.20 -3.27
N ALA A 542 -6.74 -31.15 -2.49
CA ALA A 542 -7.15 -31.37 -1.11
C ALA A 542 -6.64 -30.24 -0.20
N THR A 543 -5.39 -29.82 -0.40
CA THR A 543 -4.80 -28.67 0.27
C THR A 543 -5.52 -27.38 -0.10
N ASP A 544 -5.87 -27.22 -1.39
CA ASP A 544 -6.68 -26.11 -1.87
C ASP A 544 -8.03 -26.03 -1.14
N ALA A 545 -8.78 -27.13 -1.11
CA ALA A 545 -10.06 -27.24 -0.42
C ALA A 545 -9.92 -27.00 1.10
N ALA A 546 -8.81 -27.41 1.72
CA ALA A 546 -8.53 -27.18 3.13
C ALA A 546 -8.36 -25.68 3.44
N TYR A 547 -7.70 -24.91 2.58
CA TYR A 547 -7.63 -23.45 2.73
C TYR A 547 -9.01 -22.79 2.55
N HIS A 548 -9.80 -23.20 1.56
CA HIS A 548 -11.17 -22.69 1.40
C HIS A 548 -12.04 -22.96 2.65
N SER A 549 -11.99 -24.19 3.16
CA SER A 549 -12.72 -24.58 4.38
C SER A 549 -12.20 -23.85 5.62
N GLY A 550 -10.88 -23.68 5.74
CA GLY A 550 -10.25 -22.92 6.82
C GLY A 550 -10.68 -21.45 6.82
N PHE A 551 -10.76 -20.81 5.66
CA PHE A 551 -11.23 -19.43 5.57
C PHE A 551 -12.72 -19.29 5.87
N ALA A 552 -13.56 -20.25 5.45
CA ALA A 552 -14.95 -20.28 5.86
C ALA A 552 -15.09 -20.35 7.39
N LYS A 553 -14.23 -21.14 8.06
CA LYS A 553 -14.17 -21.19 9.53
C LYS A 553 -13.78 -19.85 10.14
N VAL A 554 -12.85 -19.09 9.53
CA VAL A 554 -12.50 -17.74 9.98
C VAL A 554 -13.74 -16.84 10.03
N LEU A 555 -14.57 -16.85 8.98
CA LEU A 555 -15.82 -16.06 8.95
C LEU A 555 -16.83 -16.55 10.01
N GLU A 556 -16.97 -17.86 10.19
CA GLU A 556 -17.82 -18.42 11.26
C GLU A 556 -17.35 -17.98 12.66
N THR A 557 -16.03 -17.94 12.90
CA THR A 557 -15.43 -17.46 14.15
C THR A 557 -15.74 -15.98 14.38
N ILE A 558 -15.56 -15.13 13.37
CA ILE A 558 -15.91 -13.69 13.47
C ILE A 558 -17.39 -13.51 13.81
N GLY A 559 -18.27 -14.23 13.11
CA GLY A 559 -19.71 -14.17 13.37
C GLY A 559 -20.08 -14.66 14.76
N MET A 560 -19.42 -15.71 15.27
CA MET A 560 -19.61 -16.19 16.64
C MET A 560 -19.19 -15.14 17.67
N LEU A 561 -18.02 -14.51 17.49
CA LEU A 561 -17.51 -13.49 18.41
C LEU A 561 -18.41 -12.25 18.42
N HIS A 562 -18.88 -11.80 17.26
CA HIS A 562 -19.87 -10.72 17.17
C HIS A 562 -21.15 -11.04 17.96
N ARG A 563 -21.73 -12.24 17.76
CA ARG A 563 -22.93 -12.68 18.51
C ARG A 563 -22.68 -12.81 20.02
N ALA A 564 -21.44 -13.07 20.43
CA ALA A 564 -21.02 -13.10 21.83
C ALA A 564 -20.78 -11.69 22.42
N GLY A 565 -20.93 -10.62 21.62
CA GLY A 565 -20.72 -9.23 22.05
C GLY A 565 -19.25 -8.82 22.15
N ILE A 566 -18.34 -9.59 21.55
CA ILE A 566 -16.92 -9.23 21.47
C ILE A 566 -16.76 -8.08 20.48
N VAL A 567 -16.02 -7.04 20.88
CA VAL A 567 -15.69 -5.91 20.01
C VAL A 567 -14.78 -6.39 18.88
N LEU A 568 -15.21 -6.17 17.64
CA LEU A 568 -14.42 -6.44 16.44
C LEU A 568 -13.79 -5.15 15.93
N LEU A 569 -12.50 -5.20 15.65
CA LEU A 569 -11.72 -4.08 15.12
C LEU A 569 -11.33 -4.42 13.66
N PRO A 570 -11.81 -3.65 12.66
CA PRO A 570 -11.52 -3.94 11.25
C PRO A 570 -10.11 -3.49 10.88
N GLY A 571 -9.13 -4.36 11.13
CA GLY A 571 -7.76 -4.20 10.68
C GLY A 571 -7.48 -4.95 9.39
N THR A 572 -6.41 -4.59 8.67
CA THR A 572 -6.11 -5.18 7.36
C THR A 572 -4.72 -5.79 7.23
N ASP A 573 -3.74 -5.29 7.98
CA ASP A 573 -2.31 -5.58 7.80
C ASP A 573 -1.82 -5.24 6.36
N GLU A 574 -2.48 -4.28 5.69
CA GLU A 574 -2.20 -3.87 4.32
C GLU A 574 -2.23 -2.34 4.17
N ALA A 575 -1.39 -1.76 3.30
CA ALA A 575 -1.20 -0.32 3.17
C ALA A 575 -1.96 0.34 1.99
N THR A 576 -3.02 -0.28 1.46
CA THR A 576 -3.76 0.23 0.28
C THR A 576 -5.06 0.96 0.60
N GLY A 577 -5.57 0.85 1.82
CA GLY A 577 -6.89 1.35 2.20
C GLY A 577 -8.07 0.55 1.62
N PHE A 578 -7.98 0.02 0.40
CA PHE A 578 -9.04 -0.82 -0.19
C PHE A 578 -9.32 -2.09 0.60
N ALA A 579 -8.31 -2.60 1.32
CA ALA A 579 -8.46 -3.77 2.17
C ALA A 579 -9.45 -3.56 3.32
N VAL A 580 -9.60 -2.34 3.87
CA VAL A 580 -10.54 -2.12 4.99
C VAL A 580 -11.99 -2.16 4.50
N GLN A 581 -12.24 -1.71 3.28
CA GLN A 581 -13.55 -1.83 2.65
C GLN A 581 -13.91 -3.32 2.49
N ARG A 582 -12.93 -4.14 2.08
CA ARG A 582 -13.09 -5.60 2.03
C ARG A 582 -13.30 -6.22 3.42
N GLU A 583 -12.58 -5.76 4.44
CA GLU A 583 -12.74 -6.24 5.82
C GLU A 583 -14.20 -6.08 6.29
N LEU A 584 -14.83 -4.93 6.01
CA LEU A 584 -16.23 -4.69 6.35
C LEU A 584 -17.21 -5.56 5.53
N GLU A 585 -16.92 -5.82 4.26
CA GLU A 585 -17.69 -6.79 3.46
C GLU A 585 -17.59 -8.21 4.02
N LEU A 586 -16.41 -8.61 4.51
CA LEU A 586 -16.20 -9.91 5.16
C LEU A 586 -16.97 -10.01 6.49
N TYR A 587 -17.13 -8.90 7.22
CA TYR A 587 -17.99 -8.87 8.40
C TYR A 587 -19.46 -9.12 8.03
N VAL A 588 -19.94 -8.54 6.92
CA VAL A 588 -21.29 -8.83 6.42
C VAL A 588 -21.42 -10.30 6.02
N GLN A 589 -20.41 -10.88 5.35
CA GLN A 589 -20.37 -12.32 5.05
C GLN A 589 -20.34 -13.20 6.31
N ALA A 590 -19.73 -12.72 7.40
CA ALA A 590 -19.72 -13.38 8.71
C ALA A 590 -21.05 -13.25 9.48
N GLY A 591 -22.00 -12.47 8.96
CA GLY A 591 -23.37 -12.35 9.48
C GLY A 591 -23.69 -11.04 10.20
N LEU A 592 -22.84 -10.02 10.12
CA LEU A 592 -23.20 -8.66 10.54
C LEU A 592 -24.12 -8.02 9.48
N THR A 593 -24.99 -7.11 9.91
CA THR A 593 -25.68 -6.21 8.98
C THR A 593 -24.70 -5.18 8.40
N PRO A 594 -24.98 -4.58 7.21
CA PRO A 594 -24.14 -3.50 6.69
C PRO A 594 -23.97 -2.32 7.65
N ALA A 595 -25.02 -1.95 8.40
CA ALA A 595 -24.95 -0.91 9.43
C ALA A 595 -24.00 -1.26 10.58
N GLU A 596 -24.06 -2.51 11.09
CA GLU A 596 -23.15 -2.98 12.13
C GLU A 596 -21.71 -2.99 11.62
N ALA A 597 -21.46 -3.53 10.43
CA ALA A 597 -20.13 -3.51 9.82
C ALA A 597 -19.61 -2.07 9.69
N LEU A 598 -20.40 -1.14 9.12
CA LEU A 598 -19.99 0.26 8.97
C LEU A 598 -19.74 0.95 10.33
N ARG A 599 -20.52 0.61 11.35
CA ARG A 599 -20.31 1.09 12.72
C ARG A 599 -18.98 0.60 13.31
N THR A 600 -18.57 -0.64 13.06
CA THR A 600 -17.28 -1.16 13.55
C THR A 600 -16.09 -0.35 13.02
N GLY A 601 -16.13 0.03 11.75
CA GLY A 601 -15.11 0.85 11.10
C GLY A 601 -15.21 2.36 11.38
N THR A 602 -16.16 2.80 12.22
CA THR A 602 -16.37 4.22 12.53
C THR A 602 -16.44 4.45 14.05
N LEU A 603 -17.62 4.27 14.64
CA LEU A 603 -17.88 4.60 16.04
C LEU A 603 -17.16 3.66 17.02
N ASP A 604 -17.18 2.36 16.77
CA ASP A 604 -16.65 1.40 17.76
C ASP A 604 -15.11 1.45 17.82
N ALA A 605 -14.44 1.72 16.70
CA ALA A 605 -13.00 2.04 16.67
C ALA A 605 -12.67 3.23 17.58
N GLU A 606 -13.49 4.29 17.57
CA GLU A 606 -13.26 5.45 18.43
C GLU A 606 -13.59 5.21 19.90
N ARG A 607 -14.62 4.40 20.17
CA ARG A 607 -14.94 3.95 21.53
C ARG A 607 -13.81 3.11 22.14
N PHE A 608 -13.18 2.26 21.34
CA PHE A 608 -12.04 1.46 21.79
C PHE A 608 -10.90 2.36 22.33
N PHE A 609 -10.71 3.55 21.74
CA PHE A 609 -9.73 4.54 22.18
C PHE A 609 -10.27 5.65 23.09
N GLY A 610 -11.56 5.64 23.44
CA GLY A 610 -12.19 6.70 24.24
C GLY A 610 -12.23 8.07 23.56
N ARG A 611 -12.31 8.10 22.22
CA ARG A 611 -12.32 9.32 21.39
C ARG A 611 -13.68 9.61 20.74
N GLU A 612 -14.72 8.86 21.10
CA GLU A 612 -16.07 9.00 20.56
C GLU A 612 -16.72 10.36 20.86
N GLY A 613 -16.17 11.14 21.79
CA GLY A 613 -16.58 12.54 22.00
C GLY A 613 -16.17 13.48 20.86
N GLN A 614 -15.13 13.13 20.11
CA GLN A 614 -14.53 13.98 19.06
C GLN A 614 -14.80 13.45 17.65
N LEU A 615 -14.86 12.13 17.48
CA LEU A 615 -14.91 11.43 16.20
C LEU A 615 -16.00 10.33 16.21
N GLY A 616 -16.13 9.60 15.11
CA GLY A 616 -16.98 8.40 15.01
C GLY A 616 -18.49 8.64 14.86
N THR A 617 -18.99 9.89 14.91
CA THR A 617 -20.36 10.24 14.49
C THR A 617 -20.39 11.62 13.82
N ILE A 618 -21.48 11.93 13.11
CA ILE A 618 -21.68 13.22 12.43
C ILE A 618 -22.58 14.09 13.30
N ALA A 619 -21.97 14.95 14.13
CA ALA A 619 -22.69 15.82 15.05
C ALA A 619 -21.97 17.15 15.24
N ARG A 620 -22.72 18.19 15.62
CA ARG A 620 -22.16 19.50 15.94
C ARG A 620 -21.07 19.40 17.00
N GLY A 621 -19.94 20.06 16.76
CA GLY A 621 -18.79 20.11 17.65
C GLY A 621 -17.78 18.97 17.46
N LYS A 622 -18.11 17.95 16.66
CA LYS A 622 -17.17 16.89 16.28
C LYS A 622 -16.28 17.30 15.12
N LEU A 623 -15.13 16.64 15.01
CA LEU A 623 -14.20 16.83 13.90
C LEU A 623 -14.83 16.36 12.58
N ALA A 624 -14.55 17.10 11.51
CA ALA A 624 -15.02 16.82 10.16
C ALA A 624 -14.13 15.78 9.47
N ASP A 625 -14.23 14.54 9.95
CA ASP A 625 -13.67 13.35 9.33
C ASP A 625 -14.83 12.56 8.71
N LEU A 626 -15.11 12.81 7.43
CA LEU A 626 -16.35 12.40 6.75
C LEU A 626 -16.07 11.79 5.39
N VAL A 627 -16.92 10.88 4.95
CA VAL A 627 -16.89 10.31 3.60
C VAL A 627 -18.27 10.43 2.96
N LEU A 628 -18.30 10.89 1.71
CA LEU A 628 -19.49 10.88 0.87
C LEU A 628 -19.36 9.78 -0.18
N VAL A 629 -20.36 8.90 -0.26
CA VAL A 629 -20.49 7.85 -1.29
C VAL A 629 -21.79 7.99 -2.07
N PRO A 630 -21.85 7.50 -3.32
CA PRO A 630 -23.12 7.32 -3.99
C PRO A 630 -23.90 6.18 -3.30
N GLY A 631 -25.23 6.27 -3.29
CA GLY A 631 -26.09 5.19 -2.79
C GLY A 631 -26.17 5.08 -1.27
N ASN A 632 -26.49 3.88 -0.78
CA ASN A 632 -26.84 3.60 0.61
C ASN A 632 -25.98 2.46 1.21
N PRO A 633 -24.91 2.77 1.97
CA PRO A 633 -24.03 1.75 2.55
C PRO A 633 -24.67 0.95 3.69
N VAL A 634 -25.85 1.34 4.16
CA VAL A 634 -26.64 0.60 5.18
C VAL A 634 -27.45 -0.54 4.56
N GLU A 635 -27.70 -0.47 3.25
CA GLU A 635 -28.37 -1.55 2.49
C GLU A 635 -27.37 -2.36 1.68
N ASP A 636 -26.37 -1.71 1.10
CA ASP A 636 -25.30 -2.33 0.31
C ASP A 636 -23.94 -1.82 0.77
N ILE A 637 -23.25 -2.63 1.58
CA ILE A 637 -21.94 -2.28 2.13
C ILE A 637 -20.91 -1.95 1.03
N ALA A 638 -21.02 -2.51 -0.18
CA ALA A 638 -20.08 -2.28 -1.28
C ALA A 638 -20.09 -0.82 -1.78
N ALA A 639 -21.12 -0.02 -1.45
CA ALA A 639 -21.16 1.40 -1.75
C ALA A 639 -19.93 2.17 -1.20
N ILE A 640 -19.32 1.69 -0.10
CA ILE A 640 -18.12 2.30 0.49
C ILE A 640 -16.89 2.29 -0.44
N ARG A 641 -16.89 1.45 -1.49
CA ARG A 641 -15.80 1.39 -2.49
C ARG A 641 -15.75 2.58 -3.44
N ARG A 642 -16.77 3.43 -3.44
CA ARG A 642 -16.90 4.55 -4.40
C ARG A 642 -16.94 5.91 -3.72
N PRO A 643 -15.99 6.25 -2.82
CA PRO A 643 -15.97 7.55 -2.17
C PRO A 643 -15.79 8.65 -3.22
N ARG A 644 -16.65 9.67 -3.14
CA ARG A 644 -16.62 10.85 -4.02
C ARG A 644 -15.92 12.03 -3.37
N LEU A 645 -15.98 12.12 -2.04
CA LEU A 645 -15.37 13.15 -1.22
C LEU A 645 -14.98 12.54 0.12
N VAL A 646 -13.80 12.89 0.59
CA VAL A 646 -13.28 12.52 1.92
C VAL A 646 -12.78 13.79 2.59
N LEU A 647 -13.31 14.09 3.78
CA LEU A 647 -12.81 15.14 4.64
C LEU A 647 -11.94 14.50 5.72
N ARG A 648 -10.75 15.06 5.94
CA ARG A 648 -9.89 14.74 7.09
C ARG A 648 -9.54 16.05 7.79
N GLY A 649 -10.10 16.27 8.97
CA GLY A 649 -9.97 17.52 9.70
C GLY A 649 -10.44 18.72 8.88
N GLY A 650 -11.54 18.55 8.13
CA GLY A 650 -12.11 19.58 7.26
C GLY A 650 -11.36 19.91 5.98
N VAL A 651 -10.18 19.31 5.75
CA VAL A 651 -9.51 19.34 4.46
C VAL A 651 -10.21 18.35 3.53
N ALA A 652 -10.68 18.83 2.38
CA ALA A 652 -11.39 18.01 1.40
C ALA A 652 -10.41 17.37 0.41
N TYR A 653 -10.61 16.09 0.16
CA TYR A 653 -9.92 15.32 -0.87
C TYR A 653 -10.96 14.68 -1.78
N PHE A 654 -10.72 14.74 -3.10
CA PHE A 654 -11.53 14.05 -4.09
C PHE A 654 -10.78 12.78 -4.54
N PRO A 655 -11.24 11.57 -4.17
CA PRO A 655 -10.54 10.32 -4.48
C PRO A 655 -10.17 10.15 -5.96
N SER A 656 -11.03 10.61 -6.87
CA SER A 656 -10.75 10.59 -8.32
C SER A 656 -9.48 11.34 -8.74
N GLU A 657 -9.16 12.46 -8.08
CA GLU A 657 -7.94 13.22 -8.32
C GLU A 657 -6.71 12.48 -7.77
N ILE A 658 -6.86 11.89 -6.58
CA ILE A 658 -5.82 11.06 -5.97
C ILE A 658 -5.50 9.87 -6.87
N TYR A 659 -6.52 9.11 -7.30
CA TYR A 659 -6.34 7.95 -8.17
C TYR A 659 -5.60 8.34 -9.44
N THR A 660 -6.01 9.43 -10.10
CA THR A 660 -5.34 9.94 -11.30
C THR A 660 -3.88 10.28 -11.03
N ALA A 661 -3.57 10.96 -9.92
CA ALA A 661 -2.20 11.33 -9.54
C ALA A 661 -1.31 10.11 -9.17
N LEU A 662 -1.93 8.99 -8.79
CA LEU A 662 -1.25 7.73 -8.48
C LEU A 662 -1.25 6.74 -9.66
N GLY A 663 -1.79 7.11 -10.82
CA GLY A 663 -1.87 6.22 -11.98
C GLY A 663 -2.91 5.10 -11.84
N ILE A 664 -3.92 5.30 -11.01
CA ILE A 664 -5.07 4.42 -10.79
C ILE A 664 -6.26 4.96 -11.58
N ALA A 665 -7.00 4.09 -12.27
CA ALA A 665 -8.24 4.49 -12.94
C ALA A 665 -9.31 4.87 -11.89
N PRO A 666 -9.93 6.06 -11.94
CA PRO A 666 -10.94 6.45 -10.97
C PRO A 666 -12.17 5.52 -10.94
N PHE A 667 -12.71 5.28 -9.74
CA PHE A 667 -13.92 4.46 -9.53
C PHE A 667 -15.23 5.24 -9.70
N THR A 668 -15.16 6.56 -9.55
CA THR A 668 -16.32 7.45 -9.58
C THR A 668 -15.87 8.87 -9.94
N THR A 669 -16.83 9.75 -10.20
CA THR A 669 -16.59 11.17 -10.47
C THR A 669 -16.72 12.00 -9.20
N PRO A 670 -15.97 13.13 -9.09
CA PRO A 670 -16.11 14.03 -7.96
C PRO A 670 -17.54 14.60 -7.89
N PRO A 671 -18.01 15.04 -6.71
CA PRO A 671 -19.27 15.75 -6.58
C PRO A 671 -19.17 17.16 -7.20
N GLN A 672 -20.31 17.77 -7.51
CA GLN A 672 -20.33 19.14 -8.01
C GLN A 672 -19.98 20.10 -6.88
N LEU A 673 -19.05 21.02 -7.16
CA LEU A 673 -18.60 22.05 -6.23
C LEU A 673 -19.01 23.42 -6.76
N HIS A 674 -19.73 24.18 -5.94
CA HIS A 674 -20.13 25.56 -6.22
C HIS A 674 -19.40 26.48 -5.23
N PRO A 675 -18.45 27.31 -5.69
CA PRO A 675 -17.76 28.27 -4.83
C PRO A 675 -18.72 29.29 -4.23
N ALA A 676 -18.39 29.79 -3.03
CA ALA A 676 -19.13 30.89 -2.41
C ALA A 676 -19.13 32.14 -3.33
N LYS A 677 -20.27 32.80 -3.46
CA LYS A 677 -20.43 33.98 -4.33
C LYS A 677 -19.62 35.18 -3.83
N GLU A 678 -19.51 35.36 -2.51
CA GLU A 678 -18.70 36.45 -1.94
C GLU A 678 -17.19 36.23 -2.12
N ALA A 679 -16.73 34.97 -2.22
CA ALA A 679 -15.33 34.67 -2.53
C ALA A 679 -14.95 35.12 -3.96
N LEU A 680 -15.88 35.05 -4.92
CA LEU A 680 -15.69 35.51 -6.30
C LEU A 680 -15.57 37.05 -6.39
N ALA A 681 -16.34 37.79 -5.58
CA ALA A 681 -16.31 39.26 -5.57
C ALA A 681 -14.98 39.84 -5.07
N SER A 682 -14.26 39.11 -4.21
CA SER A 682 -12.93 39.52 -3.72
C SER A 682 -11.79 39.25 -4.71
N GLN A 683 -11.98 38.36 -5.69
CA GLN A 683 -11.01 38.13 -6.77
C GLN A 683 -11.17 39.18 -7.89
N ASP A 684 -12.39 39.65 -8.16
CA ASP A 684 -12.65 40.70 -9.16
C ASP A 684 -12.29 42.12 -8.67
N ALA A 685 -12.17 42.36 -7.37
CA ALA A 685 -11.76 43.65 -6.81
C ALA A 685 -10.23 43.87 -6.79
N GLY A 686 -9.44 42.92 -7.32
CA GLY A 686 -7.97 42.90 -7.21
C GLY A 686 -7.22 42.49 -8.46
N LEU A 687 -7.76 42.70 -9.67
CA LEU A 687 -7.09 42.37 -10.93
C LEU A 687 -7.15 43.52 -11.95
N THR A 688 -6.35 44.57 -11.71
CA THR A 688 -5.61 45.16 -12.84
C THR A 688 -4.46 44.23 -13.17
N ALA A 689 -4.55 43.63 -14.35
CA ALA A 689 -3.61 42.67 -14.93
C ALA A 689 -2.14 42.85 -14.53
N ARG A 690 -1.59 41.86 -13.82
CA ARG A 690 -0.20 41.43 -14.02
C ARG A 690 -0.14 39.90 -14.00
N SER A 691 0.43 39.39 -15.09
CA SER A 691 0.80 38.00 -15.33
C SER A 691 1.63 37.41 -14.18
N ALA A 692 1.27 36.21 -13.72
CA ALA A 692 2.11 35.39 -12.86
C ALA A 692 2.28 33.98 -13.48
N PHE A 693 2.77 33.96 -14.71
CA PHE A 693 3.65 32.89 -15.20
C PHE A 693 4.98 33.56 -15.51
N GLY A 694 6.01 33.24 -14.74
CA GLY A 694 7.33 33.86 -14.87
C GLY A 694 8.30 33.27 -13.87
N TYR A 695 8.92 32.15 -14.24
CA TYR A 695 10.21 31.76 -13.68
C TYR A 695 11.24 32.77 -14.21
N GLU A 696 11.82 33.58 -13.33
CA GLU A 696 13.08 34.26 -13.63
C GLU A 696 14.24 33.38 -13.18
N ILE A 697 15.04 32.99 -14.16
CA ILE A 697 16.37 32.41 -14.01
C ILE A 697 17.30 33.56 -13.63
N ALA A 698 17.89 33.52 -12.45
CA ALA A 698 18.99 34.40 -12.09
C ALA A 698 20.31 33.78 -12.56
N ASP A 699 20.87 34.32 -13.64
CA ASP A 699 22.28 34.18 -13.99
C ASP A 699 23.13 34.92 -12.95
N HIS A 700 24.08 34.22 -12.32
CA HIS A 700 25.18 34.83 -11.59
C HIS A 700 26.47 34.67 -12.40
N ALA A 701 26.93 35.79 -12.95
CA ALA A 701 28.34 36.01 -13.29
C ALA A 701 28.75 37.35 -12.68
N ASP A 702 29.56 37.27 -11.63
CA ASP A 702 30.73 38.12 -11.37
C ASP A 702 31.66 37.39 -10.39
#